data_AF-A0A1E3AV56-F1
#
_entry.id   AF-A0A1E3AV56-F1
#
_cell.length_a   1.000
_cell.length_b   1.000
_cell.length_c   1.000
_cell.angle_alpha   90.00
_cell.angle_beta   90.00
_cell.angle_gamma   90.00
#
_symmetry.space_group_name_H-M   'P 1'
#
loop_
_entity.id
_entity.type
_entity.pdbx_description
1 polymer ?
#
loop_
_entity_poly.entity_id
_entity_poly.type
_entity_poly.pdbx_seq_one_letter_code
_entity_poly.pdbx_strand_id
1 'polypeptide(L)'
;MADFLILLLSMSVSGSILVLLLWGLRPVLGRKLSGAWMYYIWIIVALRMLLPFTPEQGLLNRFPGSLGAVRQESAVAGGIGSQGTLMSDNSGMAEDRIGNADLQDTSSREMNDIQEQEGGYADIPEDVQPVNGVFSFLSGHLAGAVPAVLFFIWLTGAIFLFLRAALASRIFPERIRREAFPVDSAEINACYEKACGRLSIRRPPQLLGSTEAISPMLMGLLKPAIVLPVSVLQHPENLSFIFRHELIHYKRKDIWFKWLFQLVECVHFFNPFAYLLRRQVERCCELSCDEAVVKDMTFQERKAYGTTLLDALEPGIFSRSPAASASLCENAAFIKERLVMIKMNRKKSTFIKVITPLLTTGICFGAFYLGACAAPADSSAAGNAVPASLSKQSQTSGPGSLTELSAAVNTPSSSKNTASYIDAEAPDGFTLLKTETASLDSVRNLKLLLSFEDVTLYPAADNTVTMLFYGNNRITYAKDEIASLRQTSGSVSLESGKMNKAWSRLSSDKWQPKVYIYLPADFAGNLQVQIGSGSLQSTTNLQAASASFETASGKMVLGDVGADGQLALTNHSGSTNAGSLSGEQCVLDNASGRLTTGIITSLKAGSLTNASGKLTVGNITAGQCSIENMSGNLNLGLLDISGPLKLTNVSGPVSGGQITAKEYTVSTGSGRMEIQSLAGTGSLTSGSGSIRAGSLALTGALTMETGSGSIHAAIPENTGIDLTIASVGSGSINTFFSIPDYKKADSGTSARYGNGPYHPVTVSAGSGSINLEKQ
;
A
#
# COMPACT_ATOMS: atom_id res chain seq x y z
N MET A 1 -14.88 -17.52 -23.10
CA MET A 1 -13.67 -16.83 -22.54
C MET A 1 -14.04 -15.62 -21.69
N ALA A 2 -14.93 -14.72 -22.16
CA ALA A 2 -15.43 -13.61 -21.33
C ALA A 2 -16.05 -14.11 -20.02
N ASP A 3 -16.91 -15.13 -20.14
CA ASP A 3 -17.56 -15.91 -19.08
C ASP A 3 -16.59 -16.39 -18.00
N PHE A 4 -15.42 -16.92 -18.40
CA PHE A 4 -14.37 -17.33 -17.47
C PHE A 4 -13.76 -16.13 -16.71
N LEU A 5 -13.55 -15.00 -17.37
CA LEU A 5 -13.05 -13.78 -16.73
C LEU A 5 -14.09 -13.16 -15.77
N ILE A 6 -15.38 -13.22 -16.13
CA ILE A 6 -16.49 -12.78 -15.28
C ILE A 6 -16.61 -13.69 -14.05
N LEU A 7 -16.52 -15.01 -14.24
CA LEU A 7 -16.47 -16.02 -13.18
C LEU A 7 -15.28 -15.78 -12.22
N LEU A 8 -14.07 -15.63 -12.78
CA LEU A 8 -12.85 -15.32 -12.03
C LEU A 8 -12.98 -14.04 -11.20
N LEU A 9 -13.50 -12.95 -11.80
CA LEU A 9 -13.72 -11.67 -11.12
C LEU A 9 -14.75 -11.83 -9.98
N SER A 10 -15.85 -12.53 -10.22
CA SER A 10 -16.88 -12.80 -9.21
C SER A 10 -16.35 -13.67 -8.05
N MET A 11 -15.52 -14.68 -8.35
CA MET A 11 -14.79 -15.45 -7.33
C MET A 11 -13.83 -14.57 -6.51
N SER A 12 -13.16 -13.61 -7.16
CA SER A 12 -12.28 -12.64 -6.49
C SER A 12 -13.04 -11.69 -5.57
N VAL A 13 -14.17 -11.14 -6.02
CA VAL A 13 -15.04 -10.26 -5.22
C VAL A 13 -15.65 -11.00 -4.03
N SER A 14 -16.21 -12.19 -4.26
CA SER A 14 -16.79 -13.04 -3.20
C SER A 14 -15.75 -13.41 -2.12
N GLY A 15 -14.55 -13.80 -2.54
CA GLY A 15 -13.42 -14.01 -1.62
C GLY A 15 -13.03 -12.76 -0.83
N SER A 16 -13.00 -11.59 -1.47
CA SER A 16 -12.67 -10.31 -0.83
C SER A 16 -13.67 -9.91 0.25
N ILE A 17 -14.97 -10.17 0.03
CA ILE A 17 -16.03 -9.95 1.03
C ILE A 17 -15.79 -10.85 2.26
N LEU A 18 -15.42 -12.12 2.07
CA LEU A 18 -15.07 -13.02 3.17
C LEU A 18 -13.79 -12.57 3.91
N VAL A 19 -12.80 -12.03 3.20
CA VAL A 19 -11.59 -11.45 3.83
C VAL A 19 -11.95 -10.27 4.72
N LEU A 20 -12.75 -9.32 4.22
CA LEU A 20 -13.20 -8.16 4.98
C LEU A 20 -14.05 -8.55 6.20
N LEU A 21 -14.95 -9.52 6.05
CA LEU A 21 -15.79 -10.04 7.14
C LEU A 21 -14.92 -10.67 8.26
N LEU A 22 -13.99 -11.56 7.92
CA LEU A 22 -13.08 -12.16 8.91
C LEU A 22 -12.16 -11.13 9.57
N TRP A 23 -11.72 -10.11 8.82
CA TRP A 23 -10.89 -9.03 9.34
C TRP A 23 -11.67 -8.13 10.33
N GLY A 24 -12.91 -7.75 10.00
CA GLY A 24 -13.80 -6.96 10.85
C GLY A 24 -14.23 -7.69 12.14
N LEU A 25 -14.36 -9.02 12.11
CA LEU A 25 -14.62 -9.82 13.31
C LEU A 25 -13.39 -10.00 14.22
N ARG A 26 -12.17 -9.80 13.70
CA ARG A 26 -10.92 -9.99 14.47
C ARG A 26 -10.79 -9.10 15.72
N PRO A 27 -11.09 -7.79 15.74
CA PRO A 27 -10.99 -6.99 16.97
C PRO A 27 -11.94 -7.49 18.08
N VAL A 28 -13.13 -7.99 17.73
CA VAL A 28 -14.17 -8.42 18.68
C VAL A 28 -13.92 -9.85 19.20
N LEU A 29 -13.57 -10.78 18.31
CA LEU A 29 -13.46 -12.21 18.63
C LEU A 29 -12.01 -12.75 18.66
N GLY A 30 -11.07 -12.08 17.99
CA GLY A 30 -9.71 -12.60 17.75
C GLY A 30 -8.87 -12.82 19.02
N ARG A 31 -9.13 -12.09 20.11
CA ARG A 31 -8.50 -12.33 21.43
C ARG A 31 -9.11 -13.51 22.22
N LYS A 32 -10.18 -14.15 21.71
CA LYS A 32 -10.95 -15.21 22.39
C LYS A 32 -10.96 -16.54 21.60
N LEU A 33 -10.77 -16.49 20.29
CA LEU A 33 -10.72 -17.67 19.42
C LEU A 33 -9.35 -18.38 19.47
N SER A 34 -9.31 -19.64 19.03
CA SER A 34 -8.06 -20.43 18.93
C SER A 34 -7.22 -19.93 17.76
N GLY A 35 -5.89 -19.88 17.92
CA GLY A 35 -4.96 -19.66 16.80
C GLY A 35 -5.12 -20.74 15.74
N ALA A 36 -5.30 -22.01 16.16
CA ALA A 36 -5.57 -23.13 15.26
C ALA A 36 -6.83 -22.95 14.39
N TRP A 37 -7.95 -22.47 14.97
CA TRP A 37 -9.16 -22.19 14.20
C TRP A 37 -8.95 -21.00 13.26
N MET A 38 -8.35 -19.92 13.77
CA MET A 38 -8.07 -18.70 13.01
C MET A 38 -7.10 -18.95 11.85
N TYR A 39 -6.27 -20.00 11.90
CA TYR A 39 -5.45 -20.44 10.78
C TYR A 39 -6.27 -21.20 9.73
N TYR A 40 -7.01 -22.25 10.13
CA TYR A 40 -7.72 -23.10 9.17
C TYR A 40 -8.93 -22.43 8.51
N ILE A 41 -9.57 -21.44 9.13
CA ILE A 41 -10.76 -20.77 8.57
C ILE A 41 -10.47 -20.07 7.22
N TRP A 42 -9.25 -19.57 7.04
CA TRP A 42 -8.81 -18.94 5.78
C TRP A 42 -8.73 -19.91 4.60
N ILE A 43 -8.65 -21.22 4.85
CA ILE A 43 -8.69 -22.23 3.78
C ILE A 43 -10.05 -22.19 3.07
N ILE A 44 -11.15 -21.90 3.79
CA ILE A 44 -12.48 -21.76 3.17
C ILE A 44 -12.49 -20.58 2.18
N VAL A 45 -11.82 -19.47 2.54
CA VAL A 45 -11.67 -18.30 1.68
C VAL A 45 -10.81 -18.61 0.45
N ALA A 46 -9.67 -19.28 0.62
CA ALA A 46 -8.83 -19.72 -0.49
C ALA A 46 -9.56 -20.69 -1.44
N LEU A 47 -10.28 -21.67 -0.89
CA LEU A 47 -11.10 -22.59 -1.67
C LEU A 47 -12.22 -21.84 -2.40
N ARG A 48 -12.88 -20.85 -1.78
CA ARG A 48 -13.89 -20.02 -2.47
C ARG A 48 -13.29 -19.17 -3.60
N MET A 49 -12.03 -18.76 -3.49
CA MET A 49 -11.30 -18.05 -4.54
C MET A 49 -10.73 -18.97 -5.64
N LEU A 50 -10.68 -20.29 -5.44
CA LEU A 50 -10.12 -21.25 -6.41
C LEU A 50 -11.15 -22.20 -7.03
N LEU A 51 -12.29 -22.44 -6.37
CA LEU A 51 -13.30 -23.41 -6.79
C LEU A 51 -14.58 -22.71 -7.27
N PRO A 52 -15.01 -22.90 -8.53
CA PRO A 52 -16.24 -22.32 -9.07
C PRO A 52 -17.49 -23.15 -8.71
N PHE A 53 -17.65 -23.50 -7.42
CA PHE A 53 -18.84 -24.22 -6.95
C PHE A 53 -19.91 -23.25 -6.47
N THR A 54 -21.08 -23.29 -7.12
CA THR A 54 -22.21 -22.37 -6.89
C THR A 54 -23.53 -23.13 -7.04
N PRO A 55 -24.46 -23.09 -6.06
CA PRO A 55 -25.84 -23.49 -6.32
C PRO A 55 -26.51 -22.44 -7.22
N GLU A 56 -27.44 -22.85 -8.09
CA GLU A 56 -28.13 -21.95 -9.04
C GLU A 56 -28.92 -20.82 -8.34
N GLN A 57 -29.34 -21.05 -7.09
CA GLN A 57 -30.05 -20.07 -6.25
C GLN A 57 -29.11 -19.34 -5.28
N GLY A 58 -27.95 -18.88 -5.77
CA GLY A 58 -27.07 -17.97 -5.03
C GLY A 58 -27.78 -16.64 -4.70
N LEU A 59 -27.35 -15.98 -3.61
CA LEU A 59 -28.00 -14.74 -3.13
C LEU A 59 -27.95 -13.60 -4.15
N LEU A 60 -26.91 -13.55 -4.99
CA LEU A 60 -26.77 -12.59 -6.09
C LEU A 60 -27.79 -12.83 -7.24
N ASN A 61 -28.33 -14.05 -7.37
CA ASN A 61 -29.42 -14.35 -8.31
C ASN A 61 -30.82 -13.97 -7.76
N ARG A 62 -30.92 -13.51 -6.50
CA ARG A 62 -32.21 -13.29 -5.82
C ARG A 62 -32.59 -11.82 -5.61
N PHE A 63 -32.18 -10.95 -6.54
CA PHE A 63 -32.76 -9.62 -6.77
C PHE A 63 -33.69 -9.62 -8.00
N PRO A 64 -34.93 -10.15 -7.91
CA PRO A 64 -35.88 -10.14 -9.03
C PRO A 64 -36.52 -8.74 -9.20
N GLY A 65 -35.84 -7.87 -9.94
CA GLY A 65 -36.32 -6.53 -10.33
C GLY A 65 -36.68 -6.43 -11.83
N SER A 66 -37.43 -7.42 -12.35
CA SER A 66 -37.89 -7.52 -13.76
C SER A 66 -36.82 -7.36 -14.85
N LEU A 67 -36.17 -8.48 -15.22
CA LEU A 67 -35.35 -8.60 -16.43
C LEU A 67 -35.41 -10.06 -16.91
N GLY A 68 -36.25 -10.37 -17.90
CA GLY A 68 -36.38 -11.74 -18.43
C GLY A 68 -37.53 -11.99 -19.41
N ALA A 69 -38.60 -11.19 -19.36
CA ALA A 69 -39.67 -11.13 -20.36
C ALA A 69 -40.17 -9.68 -20.43
N VAL A 70 -40.49 -9.06 -21.58
CA VAL A 70 -40.76 -9.61 -22.91
C VAL A 70 -39.98 -8.85 -24.01
N ARG A 71 -39.47 -9.61 -25.00
CA ARG A 71 -39.46 -9.23 -26.43
C ARG A 71 -40.12 -10.40 -27.17
N GLN A 72 -40.96 -10.22 -28.19
CA GLN A 72 -41.46 -8.98 -28.82
C GLN A 72 -42.62 -9.35 -29.76
N GLU A 73 -43.82 -8.78 -29.61
CA GLU A 73 -44.89 -9.03 -30.58
C GLU A 73 -45.93 -7.90 -30.65
N SER A 74 -46.19 -7.38 -31.86
CA SER A 74 -47.26 -6.43 -32.20
C SER A 74 -47.42 -6.29 -33.72
N ALA A 75 -47.57 -7.43 -34.40
CA ALA A 75 -48.04 -7.64 -35.79
C ALA A 75 -48.14 -9.17 -35.96
N VAL A 76 -49.15 -9.79 -36.58
CA VAL A 76 -50.15 -9.32 -37.56
C VAL A 76 -51.57 -9.78 -37.14
N ALA A 77 -52.61 -9.15 -37.67
CA ALA A 77 -54.01 -9.49 -37.38
C ALA A 77 -54.53 -10.71 -38.18
N GLY A 78 -55.27 -11.59 -37.49
CA GLY A 78 -56.42 -12.37 -38.00
C GLY A 78 -56.18 -13.53 -38.98
N GLY A 79 -56.84 -14.68 -38.75
CA GLY A 79 -57.00 -15.69 -39.82
C GLY A 79 -57.34 -17.14 -39.43
N ILE A 80 -58.63 -17.43 -39.19
CA ILE A 80 -59.37 -18.63 -39.66
C ILE A 80 -58.81 -20.05 -39.34
N GLY A 81 -59.54 -20.78 -38.48
CA GLY A 81 -59.75 -22.24 -38.58
C GLY A 81 -58.59 -23.17 -38.19
N SER A 82 -58.77 -24.50 -38.14
CA SER A 82 -59.97 -25.37 -38.07
C SER A 82 -59.51 -26.82 -37.79
N GLN A 83 -60.39 -27.68 -37.23
CA GLN A 83 -60.15 -29.11 -36.89
C GLN A 83 -59.16 -29.36 -35.71
N GLY A 84 -59.38 -30.33 -34.82
CA GLY A 84 -60.61 -31.13 -34.55
C GLY A 84 -60.36 -32.48 -33.85
N THR A 85 -61.29 -32.91 -32.98
CA THR A 85 -61.37 -34.24 -32.29
C THR A 85 -60.26 -34.52 -31.26
N LEU A 86 -60.48 -35.10 -30.05
CA LEU A 86 -61.53 -36.00 -29.51
C LEU A 86 -61.89 -35.72 -28.01
N MET A 87 -63.07 -36.22 -27.61
CA MET A 87 -63.62 -36.61 -26.27
C MET A 87 -62.69 -36.53 -25.02
N SER A 88 -63.12 -36.12 -23.82
CA SER A 88 -64.26 -36.63 -23.03
C SER A 88 -64.59 -35.75 -21.80
N ASP A 89 -65.88 -35.65 -21.42
CA ASP A 89 -66.53 -35.52 -20.08
C ASP A 89 -65.92 -34.63 -18.95
N ASN A 90 -66.69 -33.98 -18.05
CA ASN A 90 -68.12 -34.16 -17.69
C ASN A 90 -68.78 -32.90 -17.06
N SER A 91 -70.11 -32.84 -17.14
CA SER A 91 -71.10 -32.27 -16.18
C SER A 91 -71.02 -30.82 -15.65
N GLY A 92 -72.13 -30.06 -15.80
CA GLY A 92 -72.50 -28.88 -14.99
C GLY A 92 -72.64 -27.57 -15.79
N MET A 93 -73.76 -27.25 -16.46
CA MET A 93 -75.05 -26.75 -15.93
C MET A 93 -74.92 -25.50 -15.04
N ALA A 94 -75.58 -24.36 -15.30
CA ALA A 94 -76.41 -23.96 -16.46
C ALA A 94 -76.62 -22.42 -16.48
N GLU A 95 -77.12 -21.88 -17.62
CA GLU A 95 -77.99 -20.67 -17.73
C GLU A 95 -77.40 -19.27 -17.32
N ASP A 96 -77.75 -18.14 -17.94
CA ASP A 96 -78.61 -17.87 -19.12
C ASP A 96 -78.22 -16.56 -19.86
N ARG A 97 -78.74 -16.42 -21.10
CA ARG A 97 -79.19 -15.19 -21.85
C ARG A 97 -78.61 -13.78 -21.55
N ILE A 98 -78.00 -13.08 -22.51
CA ILE A 98 -78.55 -12.28 -23.67
C ILE A 98 -78.57 -10.75 -23.40
N GLY A 99 -78.25 -9.95 -24.44
CA GLY A 99 -78.38 -8.48 -24.48
C GLY A 99 -77.04 -7.82 -24.79
N ASN A 100 -76.82 -7.04 -25.86
CA ASN A 100 -77.52 -5.86 -26.40
C ASN A 100 -77.73 -4.74 -25.37
N ALA A 101 -77.43 -3.47 -25.65
CA ALA A 101 -76.70 -2.84 -26.77
C ALA A 101 -76.36 -1.38 -26.35
N ASP A 102 -75.88 -0.55 -27.29
CA ASP A 102 -76.06 0.92 -27.28
C ASP A 102 -75.35 1.75 -26.16
N LEU A 103 -75.08 3.06 -26.28
CA LEU A 103 -75.10 4.00 -27.42
C LEU A 103 -74.16 5.22 -27.15
N GLN A 104 -73.64 5.81 -28.23
CA GLN A 104 -73.37 7.25 -28.50
C GLN A 104 -72.64 8.25 -27.55
N ASP A 105 -71.98 9.19 -28.25
CA ASP A 105 -71.84 10.64 -28.03
C ASP A 105 -70.92 11.28 -26.96
N THR A 106 -69.71 11.62 -27.44
CA THR A 106 -69.19 12.99 -27.71
C THR A 106 -69.39 14.18 -26.75
N SER A 107 -68.41 15.09 -26.84
CA SER A 107 -68.47 16.56 -26.62
C SER A 107 -68.15 17.12 -25.21
N SER A 108 -66.85 17.28 -24.97
CA SER A 108 -66.16 18.54 -24.61
C SER A 108 -66.81 19.57 -23.65
N ARG A 109 -65.97 20.07 -22.71
CA ARG A 109 -65.46 21.47 -22.60
C ARG A 109 -65.62 22.11 -21.20
N GLU A 110 -64.71 23.05 -20.91
CA GLU A 110 -64.74 24.12 -19.86
C GLU A 110 -64.33 23.74 -18.42
N MET A 111 -64.14 24.79 -17.60
CA MET A 111 -63.13 24.89 -16.53
C MET A 111 -63.55 25.96 -15.49
N ASN A 112 -62.87 26.03 -14.33
CA ASN A 112 -63.10 26.93 -13.17
C ASN A 112 -64.35 26.55 -12.32
N ASP A 113 -64.41 26.74 -10.99
CA ASP A 113 -63.38 27.05 -9.97
C ASP A 113 -63.88 26.68 -8.55
N ILE A 114 -62.94 26.41 -7.60
CA ILE A 114 -62.90 26.77 -6.15
C ILE A 114 -64.19 26.53 -5.29
N GLN A 115 -64.21 25.81 -4.14
CA GLN A 115 -63.73 26.32 -2.82
C GLN A 115 -63.81 25.26 -1.66
N GLU A 116 -62.78 25.20 -0.78
CA GLU A 116 -62.75 24.78 0.67
C GLU A 116 -63.32 23.39 1.11
N GLN A 117 -62.95 22.71 2.22
CA GLN A 117 -62.02 22.83 3.40
C GLN A 117 -61.89 21.38 4.02
N GLU A 118 -61.02 20.93 4.95
CA GLU A 118 -59.83 21.40 5.72
C GLU A 118 -59.11 20.13 6.33
N GLY A 119 -57.82 20.21 6.70
CA GLY A 119 -57.12 19.31 7.67
C GLY A 119 -56.68 17.90 7.21
N GLY A 120 -55.49 17.37 7.55
CA GLY A 120 -54.30 17.92 8.21
C GLY A 120 -53.29 16.84 8.68
N TYR A 121 -51.96 17.11 8.62
CA TYR A 121 -50.81 16.27 9.08
C TYR A 121 -50.56 14.93 8.32
N ALA A 122 -49.33 14.45 8.03
CA ALA A 122 -47.96 15.03 8.09
C ALA A 122 -46.91 14.18 7.31
N ASP A 123 -45.66 14.67 7.32
CA ASP A 123 -44.36 14.04 6.99
C ASP A 123 -43.85 13.90 5.53
N ILE A 124 -42.52 14.08 5.45
CA ILE A 124 -41.56 14.21 4.33
C ILE A 124 -40.22 13.70 4.95
N PRO A 125 -39.31 12.93 4.30
CA PRO A 125 -38.82 13.14 2.93
C PRO A 125 -38.59 11.88 2.03
N GLU A 126 -38.23 12.19 0.79
CA GLU A 126 -37.27 11.54 -0.14
C GLU A 126 -36.75 10.11 0.12
N ASP A 127 -36.65 9.32 -0.96
CA ASP A 127 -35.72 8.18 -1.08
C ASP A 127 -34.92 8.25 -2.41
N VAL A 128 -33.76 7.60 -2.43
CA VAL A 128 -32.63 7.84 -3.35
C VAL A 128 -32.49 6.74 -4.40
N GLN A 129 -32.19 7.11 -5.65
CA GLN A 129 -31.89 6.20 -6.77
C GLN A 129 -30.70 5.25 -6.48
N PRO A 130 -30.87 3.92 -6.42
CA PRO A 130 -29.78 2.97 -6.18
C PRO A 130 -29.12 2.45 -7.47
N VAL A 131 -27.79 2.32 -7.43
CA VAL A 131 -26.94 2.01 -8.60
C VAL A 131 -26.89 0.50 -8.92
N ASN A 132 -27.26 0.10 -10.14
CA ASN A 132 -27.20 -1.30 -10.60
C ASN A 132 -26.62 -1.50 -12.03
N GLY A 133 -25.64 -0.68 -12.45
CA GLY A 133 -25.11 -0.69 -13.83
C GLY A 133 -23.90 -1.62 -14.12
N VAL A 134 -23.10 -1.98 -13.12
CA VAL A 134 -21.67 -2.33 -13.32
C VAL A 134 -21.43 -3.59 -14.18
N PHE A 135 -22.10 -4.71 -13.89
CA PHE A 135 -21.79 -5.98 -14.56
C PHE A 135 -22.44 -6.14 -15.93
N SER A 136 -23.63 -5.57 -16.15
CA SER A 136 -24.30 -5.59 -17.46
C SER A 136 -23.52 -4.79 -18.51
N PHE A 137 -23.01 -3.61 -18.12
CA PHE A 137 -22.23 -2.72 -18.98
C PHE A 137 -20.93 -3.35 -19.48
N LEU A 138 -20.33 -4.27 -18.71
CA LEU A 138 -19.13 -5.01 -19.09
C LEU A 138 -19.40 -6.01 -20.23
N SER A 139 -20.52 -6.74 -20.20
CA SER A 139 -20.85 -7.73 -21.23
C SER A 139 -21.14 -7.09 -22.59
N GLY A 140 -21.85 -5.95 -22.62
CA GLY A 140 -22.21 -5.24 -23.86
C GLY A 140 -21.02 -4.70 -24.66
N HIS A 141 -19.90 -4.37 -24.00
CA HIS A 141 -18.71 -3.80 -24.64
C HIS A 141 -17.59 -4.81 -24.95
N LEU A 142 -17.78 -6.11 -24.69
CA LEU A 142 -16.73 -7.13 -24.82
C LEU A 142 -16.89 -8.09 -26.03
N ALA A 143 -17.69 -7.71 -27.03
CA ALA A 143 -17.76 -8.43 -28.31
C ALA A 143 -16.45 -8.28 -29.10
N GLY A 144 -15.80 -9.41 -29.44
CA GLY A 144 -14.57 -9.45 -30.25
C GLY A 144 -13.39 -10.13 -29.55
N ALA A 145 -12.16 -9.79 -29.96
CA ALA A 145 -10.94 -10.44 -29.47
C ALA A 145 -10.50 -10.05 -28.04
N VAL A 146 -11.10 -9.00 -27.45
CA VAL A 146 -10.65 -8.42 -26.17
C VAL A 146 -10.69 -9.43 -25.00
N PRO A 147 -11.73 -10.26 -24.80
CA PRO A 147 -11.72 -11.28 -23.74
C PRO A 147 -10.66 -12.37 -23.95
N ALA A 148 -10.27 -12.67 -25.19
CA ALA A 148 -9.20 -13.62 -25.47
C ALA A 148 -7.83 -13.03 -25.09
N VAL A 149 -7.56 -11.79 -25.47
CA VAL A 149 -6.33 -11.07 -25.09
C VAL A 149 -6.24 -10.94 -23.56
N LEU A 150 -7.32 -10.57 -22.87
CA LEU A 150 -7.35 -10.48 -21.41
C LEU A 150 -7.15 -11.86 -20.74
N PHE A 151 -7.73 -12.94 -21.29
CA PHE A 151 -7.51 -14.29 -20.79
C PHE A 151 -6.04 -14.71 -20.92
N PHE A 152 -5.39 -14.45 -22.07
CA PHE A 152 -3.97 -14.76 -22.24
C PHE A 152 -3.05 -13.89 -21.38
N ILE A 153 -3.37 -12.61 -21.17
CA ILE A 153 -2.61 -11.73 -20.24
C ILE A 153 -2.74 -12.24 -18.80
N TRP A 154 -3.95 -12.60 -18.36
CA TRP A 154 -4.15 -13.19 -17.02
C TRP A 154 -3.41 -14.52 -16.88
N LEU A 155 -3.55 -15.43 -17.86
CA LEU A 155 -2.96 -16.76 -17.81
C LEU A 155 -1.42 -16.70 -17.83
N THR A 156 -0.83 -15.88 -18.69
CA THR A 156 0.63 -15.69 -18.73
C THR A 156 1.16 -15.00 -17.47
N GLY A 157 0.44 -14.01 -16.94
CA GLY A 157 0.78 -13.37 -15.66
C GLY A 157 0.74 -14.35 -14.48
N ALA A 158 -0.34 -15.12 -14.34
CA ALA A 158 -0.51 -16.10 -13.27
C ALA A 158 0.54 -17.22 -13.35
N ILE A 159 0.81 -17.76 -14.55
CA ILE A 159 1.86 -18.76 -14.79
C ILE A 159 3.24 -18.17 -14.49
N PHE A 160 3.55 -16.96 -14.96
CA PHE A 160 4.85 -16.33 -14.70
C PHE A 160 5.10 -16.10 -13.21
N LEU A 161 4.12 -15.57 -12.47
CA LEU A 161 4.22 -15.37 -11.03
C LEU A 161 4.37 -16.69 -10.27
N PHE A 162 3.60 -17.71 -10.65
CA PHE A 162 3.70 -19.04 -10.04
C PHE A 162 5.03 -19.73 -10.34
N LEU A 163 5.53 -19.65 -11.57
CA LEU A 163 6.86 -20.17 -11.94
C LEU A 163 7.98 -19.41 -11.22
N ARG A 164 7.89 -18.08 -11.09
CA ARG A 164 8.86 -17.26 -10.34
C ARG A 164 8.90 -17.68 -8.87
N ALA A 165 7.75 -17.91 -8.24
CA ALA A 165 7.67 -18.45 -6.88
C ALA A 165 8.24 -19.88 -6.80
N ALA A 166 7.84 -20.78 -7.71
CA ALA A 166 8.32 -22.15 -7.77
C ALA A 166 9.85 -22.27 -7.97
N LEU A 167 10.45 -21.37 -8.75
CA LEU A 167 11.90 -21.30 -8.95
C LEU A 167 12.60 -20.75 -7.70
N ALA A 168 12.14 -19.63 -7.14
CA ALA A 168 12.72 -19.05 -5.92
C ALA A 168 12.71 -20.05 -4.74
N SER A 169 11.58 -20.74 -4.54
CA SER A 169 11.41 -21.77 -3.50
C SER A 169 12.09 -23.12 -3.80
N ARG A 170 12.77 -23.26 -4.93
CA ARG A 170 13.71 -24.38 -5.19
C ARG A 170 15.16 -23.94 -5.05
N ILE A 171 15.54 -22.84 -5.71
CA ILE A 171 16.92 -22.36 -5.79
C ILE A 171 17.48 -22.04 -4.39
N PHE A 172 16.72 -21.35 -3.53
CA PHE A 172 17.20 -20.98 -2.19
C PHE A 172 17.40 -22.22 -1.28
N PRO A 173 16.42 -23.15 -1.15
CA PRO A 173 16.65 -24.40 -0.42
C PRO A 173 17.73 -25.31 -1.03
N GLU A 174 17.87 -25.36 -2.35
CA GLU A 174 18.91 -26.19 -3.00
C GLU A 174 20.33 -25.63 -2.78
N ARG A 175 20.51 -24.30 -2.72
CA ARG A 175 21.80 -23.71 -2.34
C ARG A 175 22.17 -24.10 -0.91
N ILE A 176 21.30 -23.80 0.06
CA ILE A 176 21.55 -24.12 1.48
C ILE A 176 21.77 -25.63 1.68
N ARG A 177 21.02 -26.49 0.96
CA ARG A 177 21.19 -27.95 1.02
C ARG A 177 22.50 -28.48 0.43
N ARG A 178 23.15 -27.78 -0.51
CA ARG A 178 24.47 -28.17 -1.05
C ARG A 178 25.59 -27.94 -0.04
N GLU A 179 25.43 -26.93 0.82
CA GLU A 179 26.38 -26.51 1.84
C GLU A 179 25.94 -26.96 3.25
N ALA A 180 24.98 -27.90 3.33
CA ALA A 180 24.47 -28.47 4.56
C ALA A 180 25.05 -29.85 4.84
N PHE A 181 25.41 -30.09 6.11
CA PHE A 181 26.01 -31.32 6.61
C PHE A 181 25.03 -32.08 7.54
N PRO A 182 25.15 -33.41 7.67
CA PRO A 182 24.37 -34.17 8.65
C PRO A 182 24.77 -33.77 10.08
N VAL A 183 23.80 -33.73 11.01
CA VAL A 183 24.09 -33.40 12.42
C VAL A 183 24.44 -34.68 13.18
N ASP A 184 25.73 -35.03 13.22
CA ASP A 184 26.20 -36.32 13.76
C ASP A 184 26.37 -36.35 15.29
N SER A 185 25.86 -35.34 16.02
CA SER A 185 25.87 -35.34 17.49
C SER A 185 24.80 -36.26 18.08
N ALA A 186 25.24 -37.25 18.87
CA ALA A 186 24.35 -38.21 19.53
C ALA A 186 23.35 -37.55 20.48
N GLU A 187 23.74 -36.49 21.20
CA GLU A 187 22.88 -35.75 22.12
C GLU A 187 21.77 -35.00 21.37
N ILE A 188 22.12 -34.35 20.26
CA ILE A 188 21.18 -33.62 19.42
C ILE A 188 20.20 -34.59 18.74
N ASN A 189 20.68 -35.72 18.23
CA ASN A 189 19.84 -36.75 17.64
C ASN A 189 18.89 -37.39 18.67
N ALA A 190 19.35 -37.70 19.89
CA ALA A 190 18.48 -38.18 20.96
C ALA A 190 17.40 -37.15 21.35
N CYS A 191 17.74 -35.86 21.37
CA CYS A 191 16.79 -34.77 21.59
C CYS A 191 15.75 -34.69 20.45
N TYR A 192 16.19 -34.83 19.20
CA TYR A 192 15.36 -34.82 18.00
C TYR A 192 14.40 -36.03 17.92
N GLU A 193 14.89 -37.24 18.19
CA GLU A 193 14.08 -38.46 18.27
C GLU A 193 13.01 -38.35 19.37
N LYS A 194 13.38 -37.85 20.55
CA LYS A 194 12.46 -37.59 21.67
C LYS A 194 11.36 -36.59 21.29
N ALA A 195 11.69 -35.55 20.51
CA ALA A 195 10.70 -34.62 19.97
C ALA A 195 9.78 -35.26 18.91
N CYS A 196 10.34 -36.08 18.00
CA CYS A 196 9.59 -36.83 17.00
C CYS A 196 8.62 -37.85 17.64
N GLY A 197 9.07 -38.56 18.67
CA GLY A 197 8.27 -39.49 19.46
C GLY A 197 7.12 -38.79 20.20
N ARG A 198 7.40 -37.67 20.89
CA ARG A 198 6.37 -36.85 21.57
C ARG A 198 5.30 -36.29 20.61
N LEU A 199 5.65 -36.10 19.33
CA LEU A 199 4.72 -35.70 18.28
C LEU A 199 4.18 -36.87 17.43
N SER A 200 4.55 -38.12 17.73
CA SER A 200 4.12 -39.35 17.03
C SER A 200 4.46 -39.36 15.53
N ILE A 201 5.63 -38.83 15.16
CA ILE A 201 6.05 -38.66 13.76
C ILE A 201 6.66 -39.97 13.24
N ARG A 202 5.90 -40.68 12.39
CA ARG A 202 6.28 -42.00 11.83
C ARG A 202 7.37 -41.95 10.74
N ARG A 203 7.68 -40.78 10.22
CA ARG A 203 8.71 -40.52 9.21
C ARG A 203 9.34 -39.15 9.54
N PRO A 204 10.44 -39.09 10.30
CA PRO A 204 11.08 -37.81 10.60
C PRO A 204 11.63 -37.18 9.30
N PRO A 205 11.59 -35.84 9.16
CA PRO A 205 12.37 -35.17 8.11
C PRO A 205 13.87 -35.31 8.39
N GLN A 206 14.70 -35.09 7.37
CA GLN A 206 16.16 -35.14 7.55
C GLN A 206 16.63 -33.96 8.42
N LEU A 207 17.50 -34.20 9.39
CA LEU A 207 18.13 -33.15 10.20
C LEU A 207 19.49 -32.76 9.60
N LEU A 208 19.69 -31.47 9.34
CA LEU A 208 20.89 -30.94 8.70
C LEU A 208 21.38 -29.68 9.43
N GLY A 209 22.69 -29.49 9.53
CA GLY A 209 23.34 -28.24 9.92
C GLY A 209 23.79 -27.45 8.70
N SER A 210 23.83 -26.12 8.78
CA SER A 210 24.37 -25.25 7.71
C SER A 210 24.91 -23.93 8.26
N THR A 211 25.96 -23.41 7.64
CA THR A 211 26.56 -22.09 7.92
C THR A 211 25.80 -20.93 7.30
N GLU A 212 25.20 -21.14 6.13
CA GLU A 212 24.37 -20.13 5.42
C GLU A 212 22.92 -20.07 5.97
N ALA A 213 22.52 -21.04 6.78
CA ALA A 213 21.22 -21.00 7.44
C ALA A 213 21.19 -19.84 8.46
N ILE A 214 20.17 -18.99 8.35
CA ILE A 214 20.01 -17.81 9.19
C ILE A 214 19.12 -18.07 10.41
N SER A 215 18.20 -19.03 10.33
CA SER A 215 17.36 -19.47 11.44
C SER A 215 17.11 -20.97 11.29
N PRO A 216 16.63 -21.66 12.34
CA PRO A 216 15.95 -22.94 12.16
C PRO A 216 14.85 -22.80 11.09
N MET A 217 14.75 -23.76 10.17
CA MET A 217 13.67 -23.79 9.18
C MET A 217 13.43 -25.16 8.55
N LEU A 218 12.15 -25.52 8.42
CA LEU A 218 11.65 -26.64 7.62
C LEU A 218 11.66 -26.31 6.11
N MET A 219 12.47 -27.05 5.35
CA MET A 219 12.59 -26.97 3.90
C MET A 219 12.02 -28.20 3.19
N GLY A 220 11.64 -28.03 1.90
CA GLY A 220 11.42 -29.13 0.96
C GLY A 220 9.99 -29.70 0.95
N LEU A 221 9.32 -29.63 -0.21
CA LEU A 221 7.92 -30.04 -0.38
C LEU A 221 7.71 -31.57 -0.42
N LEU A 222 8.61 -32.28 -1.10
CA LEU A 222 8.54 -33.75 -1.31
C LEU A 222 9.60 -34.52 -0.51
N LYS A 223 10.78 -33.92 -0.28
CA LYS A 223 11.88 -34.47 0.53
C LYS A 223 12.18 -33.49 1.67
N PRO A 224 11.36 -33.51 2.74
CA PRO A 224 11.40 -32.51 3.82
C PRO A 224 12.66 -32.68 4.68
N ALA A 225 13.26 -31.56 5.05
CA ALA A 225 14.43 -31.48 5.92
C ALA A 225 14.29 -30.29 6.88
N ILE A 226 14.73 -30.45 8.13
CA ILE A 226 14.90 -29.34 9.08
C ILE A 226 16.37 -28.94 9.02
N VAL A 227 16.62 -27.69 8.64
CA VAL A 227 17.97 -27.11 8.64
C VAL A 227 18.14 -26.27 9.89
N LEU A 228 19.24 -26.48 10.61
CA LEU A 228 19.66 -25.69 11.76
C LEU A 228 20.89 -24.84 11.44
N PRO A 229 20.95 -23.58 11.90
CA PRO A 229 22.15 -22.75 11.85
C PRO A 229 23.18 -23.23 12.88
N VAL A 230 24.47 -23.06 12.59
CA VAL A 230 25.56 -23.51 13.50
C VAL A 230 25.46 -22.87 14.89
N SER A 231 25.02 -21.62 15.00
CA SER A 231 24.79 -20.93 16.28
C SER A 231 23.76 -21.63 17.18
N VAL A 232 22.77 -22.32 16.61
CA VAL A 232 21.77 -23.11 17.37
C VAL A 232 22.32 -24.47 17.81
N LEU A 233 23.27 -25.04 17.07
CA LEU A 233 23.95 -26.29 17.47
C LEU A 233 24.85 -26.09 18.69
N GLN A 234 25.24 -24.85 19.01
CA GLN A 234 26.03 -24.47 20.19
C GLN A 234 25.19 -24.33 21.47
N HIS A 235 23.85 -24.31 21.36
CA HIS A 235 22.90 -24.11 22.47
C HIS A 235 21.93 -25.29 22.64
N PRO A 236 22.43 -26.49 23.02
CA PRO A 236 21.63 -27.72 23.07
C PRO A 236 20.43 -27.66 24.02
N GLU A 237 20.49 -26.84 25.07
CA GLU A 237 19.41 -26.58 26.01
C GLU A 237 18.13 -26.04 25.33
N ASN A 238 18.30 -25.22 24.29
CA ASN A 238 17.21 -24.55 23.57
C ASN A 238 16.63 -25.42 22.42
N LEU A 239 17.39 -26.40 21.91
CA LEU A 239 17.00 -27.25 20.78
C LEU A 239 15.66 -27.97 20.98
N SER A 240 15.34 -28.39 22.21
CA SER A 240 14.13 -29.17 22.48
C SER A 240 12.82 -28.43 22.15
N PHE A 241 12.82 -27.09 22.29
CA PHE A 241 11.69 -26.24 21.92
C PHE A 241 11.67 -25.95 20.41
N ILE A 242 12.84 -25.68 19.81
CA ILE A 242 13.01 -25.44 18.37
C ILE A 242 12.52 -26.65 17.57
N PHE A 243 12.95 -27.86 17.93
CA PHE A 243 12.48 -29.09 17.31
C PHE A 243 10.97 -29.27 17.47
N ARG A 244 10.39 -28.98 18.65
CA ARG A 244 8.93 -29.05 18.84
C ARG A 244 8.18 -28.08 17.92
N HIS A 245 8.73 -26.90 17.62
CA HIS A 245 8.15 -25.92 16.71
C HIS A 245 8.19 -26.40 15.24
N GLU A 246 9.37 -26.70 14.72
CA GLU A 246 9.55 -27.13 13.32
C GLU A 246 8.82 -28.45 13.00
N LEU A 247 8.82 -29.40 13.95
CA LEU A 247 8.10 -30.67 13.79
C LEU A 247 6.57 -30.50 13.85
N ILE A 248 6.03 -29.42 14.43
CA ILE A 248 4.60 -29.08 14.32
C ILE A 248 4.28 -28.58 12.91
N HIS A 249 5.08 -27.68 12.33
CA HIS A 249 4.93 -27.29 10.93
C HIS A 249 5.00 -28.48 9.98
N TYR A 250 5.93 -29.41 10.23
CA TYR A 250 6.05 -30.65 9.47
C TYR A 250 4.80 -31.53 9.61
N LYS A 251 4.37 -31.83 10.85
CA LYS A 251 3.20 -32.68 11.13
C LYS A 251 1.90 -32.12 10.55
N ARG A 252 1.76 -30.79 10.50
CA ARG A 252 0.60 -30.09 9.92
C ARG A 252 0.66 -29.94 8.40
N LYS A 253 1.83 -30.18 7.79
CA LYS A 253 2.13 -29.91 6.38
C LYS A 253 2.00 -28.43 6.01
N ASP A 254 2.39 -27.51 6.89
CA ASP A 254 2.17 -26.07 6.71
C ASP A 254 2.84 -25.50 5.44
N ILE A 255 3.89 -26.14 4.92
CA ILE A 255 4.48 -25.83 3.61
C ILE A 255 3.48 -26.00 2.44
N TRP A 256 2.59 -26.99 2.48
CA TRP A 256 1.55 -27.20 1.46
C TRP A 256 0.45 -26.14 1.56
N PHE A 257 0.11 -25.68 2.77
CA PHE A 257 -0.79 -24.55 2.93
C PHE A 257 -0.14 -23.24 2.45
N LYS A 258 1.13 -22.98 2.77
CA LYS A 258 1.89 -21.84 2.23
C LYS A 258 1.88 -21.85 0.68
N TRP A 259 1.96 -23.02 0.02
CA TRP A 259 1.74 -23.16 -1.43
C TRP A 259 0.31 -22.89 -1.90
N LEU A 260 -0.72 -23.30 -1.16
CA LEU A 260 -2.13 -23.02 -1.50
C LEU A 260 -2.39 -21.50 -1.56
N PHE A 261 -1.92 -20.74 -0.56
CA PHE A 261 -2.12 -19.29 -0.55
C PHE A 261 -1.22 -18.56 -1.57
N GLN A 262 -0.02 -19.08 -1.86
CA GLN A 262 0.79 -18.59 -2.98
C GLN A 262 0.09 -18.80 -4.33
N LEU A 263 -0.67 -19.91 -4.51
CA LEU A 263 -1.48 -20.13 -5.71
C LEU A 263 -2.66 -19.15 -5.80
N VAL A 264 -3.37 -18.87 -4.69
CA VAL A 264 -4.42 -17.83 -4.66
C VAL A 264 -3.86 -16.47 -5.07
N GLU A 265 -2.69 -16.09 -4.54
CA GLU A 265 -1.97 -14.86 -4.90
C GLU A 265 -1.62 -14.81 -6.39
N CYS A 266 -1.13 -15.90 -6.99
CA CYS A 266 -0.81 -15.93 -8.42
C CYS A 266 -2.05 -15.91 -9.32
N VAL A 267 -3.14 -16.57 -8.93
CA VAL A 267 -4.42 -16.58 -9.69
C VAL A 267 -5.12 -15.22 -9.62
N HIS A 268 -5.07 -14.57 -8.45
CA HIS A 268 -5.72 -13.28 -8.17
C HIS A 268 -4.70 -12.15 -7.97
N PHE A 269 -3.64 -12.12 -8.78
CA PHE A 269 -2.53 -11.16 -8.62
C PHE A 269 -2.94 -9.69 -8.73
N PHE A 270 -4.08 -9.43 -9.36
CA PHE A 270 -4.73 -8.12 -9.50
C PHE A 270 -5.54 -7.70 -8.26
N ASN A 271 -5.75 -8.59 -7.28
CA ASN A 271 -6.58 -8.35 -6.11
C ASN A 271 -5.72 -8.08 -4.85
N PRO A 272 -5.78 -6.88 -4.24
CA PRO A 272 -5.01 -6.57 -3.03
C PRO A 272 -5.36 -7.48 -1.84
N PHE A 273 -6.60 -7.98 -1.76
CA PHE A 273 -7.05 -8.87 -0.68
C PHE A 273 -6.40 -10.26 -0.72
N ALA A 274 -5.89 -10.71 -1.87
CA ALA A 274 -5.14 -11.97 -1.96
C ALA A 274 -3.79 -11.91 -1.22
N TYR A 275 -3.08 -10.78 -1.33
CA TYR A 275 -1.84 -10.52 -0.60
C TYR A 275 -2.09 -10.34 0.91
N LEU A 276 -3.20 -9.68 1.29
CA LEU A 276 -3.62 -9.54 2.69
C LEU A 276 -3.99 -10.90 3.32
N LEU A 277 -4.72 -11.74 2.58
CA LEU A 277 -5.06 -13.11 2.96
C LEU A 277 -3.79 -13.91 3.29
N ARG A 278 -2.79 -13.92 2.39
CA ARG A 278 -1.52 -14.62 2.60
C ARG A 278 -0.81 -14.15 3.87
N ARG A 279 -0.54 -12.85 4.01
CA ARG A 279 0.15 -12.27 5.18
C ARG A 279 -0.57 -12.62 6.49
N GLN A 280 -1.91 -12.63 6.45
CA GLN A 280 -2.71 -12.97 7.63
C GLN A 280 -2.68 -14.47 7.97
N VAL A 281 -2.59 -15.35 6.97
CA VAL A 281 -2.40 -16.80 7.18
C VAL A 281 -1.01 -17.11 7.71
N GLU A 282 0.04 -16.50 7.15
CA GLU A 282 1.42 -16.66 7.63
C GLU A 282 1.50 -16.27 9.12
N ARG A 283 0.97 -15.08 9.49
CA ARG A 283 0.83 -14.63 10.88
C ARG A 283 0.04 -15.59 11.77
N CYS A 284 -1.05 -16.19 11.26
CA CYS A 284 -1.84 -17.17 12.01
C CYS A 284 -1.18 -18.55 12.11
N CYS A 285 -0.27 -18.90 11.20
CA CYS A 285 0.47 -20.16 11.19
C CYS A 285 1.33 -20.26 12.44
N GLU A 286 2.20 -19.26 12.64
CA GLU A 286 3.17 -19.19 13.74
C GLU A 286 2.45 -19.13 15.10
N LEU A 287 1.43 -18.26 15.25
CA LEU A 287 0.62 -18.16 16.48
C LEU A 287 -0.13 -19.47 16.80
N SER A 288 -0.52 -20.23 15.77
CA SER A 288 -1.12 -21.55 15.94
C SER A 288 -0.09 -22.63 16.28
N CYS A 289 1.16 -22.50 15.83
CA CYS A 289 2.26 -23.37 16.23
C CYS A 289 2.66 -23.10 17.68
N ASP A 290 2.80 -21.83 18.07
CA ASP A 290 3.01 -21.42 19.46
C ASP A 290 1.92 -21.99 20.39
N GLU A 291 0.63 -21.87 20.03
CA GLU A 291 -0.50 -22.46 20.79
C GLU A 291 -0.31 -23.98 20.98
N ALA A 292 0.19 -24.70 19.98
CA ALA A 292 0.43 -26.14 20.02
C ALA A 292 1.75 -26.54 20.73
N VAL A 293 2.76 -25.66 20.75
CA VAL A 293 3.98 -25.81 21.55
C VAL A 293 3.64 -25.68 23.04
N VAL A 294 2.93 -24.62 23.45
CA VAL A 294 2.69 -24.32 24.87
C VAL A 294 1.54 -25.08 25.52
N LYS A 295 0.73 -25.80 24.73
CA LYS A 295 -0.47 -26.52 25.18
C LYS A 295 -0.20 -27.42 26.41
N ASP A 296 0.82 -28.26 26.30
CA ASP A 296 1.19 -29.29 27.29
C ASP A 296 2.55 -28.94 27.93
N MET A 297 2.73 -27.66 28.26
CA MET A 297 3.88 -27.10 28.99
C MET A 297 3.44 -26.44 30.31
N THR A 298 4.27 -26.59 31.34
CA THR A 298 4.22 -25.85 32.62
C THR A 298 4.52 -24.35 32.41
N PHE A 299 4.29 -23.54 33.44
CA PHE A 299 4.59 -22.10 33.38
C PHE A 299 6.09 -21.81 33.16
N GLN A 300 6.99 -22.60 33.75
CA GLN A 300 8.43 -22.42 33.59
C GLN A 300 8.91 -22.83 32.19
N GLU A 301 8.43 -23.97 31.64
CA GLU A 301 8.71 -24.34 30.24
C GLU A 301 8.21 -23.28 29.25
N ARG A 302 7.06 -22.64 29.51
CA ARG A 302 6.57 -21.53 28.68
C ARG A 302 7.42 -20.27 28.79
N LYS A 303 7.98 -20.00 29.97
CA LYS A 303 8.95 -18.90 30.15
C LYS A 303 10.23 -19.20 29.37
N ALA A 304 10.76 -20.41 29.48
CA ALA A 304 11.95 -20.86 28.76
C ALA A 304 11.76 -20.81 27.23
N TYR A 305 10.64 -21.33 26.70
CA TYR A 305 10.31 -21.18 25.28
C TYR A 305 10.17 -19.71 24.86
N GLY A 306 9.63 -18.86 25.75
CA GLY A 306 9.56 -17.42 25.54
C GLY A 306 10.92 -16.71 25.53
N THR A 307 11.91 -17.20 26.29
CA THR A 307 13.30 -16.71 26.17
C THR A 307 13.96 -17.26 24.91
N THR A 308 13.83 -18.55 24.58
CA THR A 308 14.36 -19.10 23.30
C THR A 308 13.88 -18.31 22.07
N LEU A 309 12.64 -17.78 22.09
CA LEU A 309 12.08 -16.92 21.05
C LEU A 309 12.60 -15.46 21.07
N LEU A 310 13.12 -14.99 22.20
CA LEU A 310 13.80 -13.69 22.35
C LEU A 310 15.29 -13.78 22.01
N ASP A 311 15.98 -14.81 22.50
CA ASP A 311 17.36 -15.16 22.15
C ASP A 311 17.49 -15.28 20.62
N ALA A 312 16.47 -15.86 19.97
CA ALA A 312 16.30 -15.96 18.53
C ALA A 312 16.10 -14.61 17.77
N LEU A 313 16.27 -13.47 18.43
CA LEU A 313 16.17 -12.12 17.85
C LEU A 313 17.36 -11.23 18.20
N GLU A 314 18.28 -11.68 19.06
CA GLU A 314 19.41 -10.86 19.48
C GLU A 314 20.44 -10.71 18.32
N PRO A 315 20.89 -9.47 18.03
CA PRO A 315 21.76 -9.20 16.90
C PRO A 315 23.18 -9.75 17.14
N GLY A 316 23.39 -10.99 16.69
CA GLY A 316 24.62 -11.75 16.84
C GLY A 316 24.41 -13.26 16.67
N ILE A 317 23.22 -13.77 17.05
CA ILE A 317 22.89 -15.19 16.95
C ILE A 317 22.40 -15.55 15.53
N PHE A 318 21.65 -14.65 14.88
CA PHE A 318 21.10 -14.81 13.52
C PHE A 318 21.28 -13.54 12.67
N SER A 319 21.76 -13.69 11.43
CA SER A 319 21.83 -12.60 10.44
C SER A 319 20.47 -12.35 9.75
N ARG A 320 20.30 -11.26 8.99
CA ARG A 320 19.01 -10.96 8.30
C ARG A 320 18.94 -11.61 6.91
N SER A 321 17.89 -12.39 6.64
CA SER A 321 17.70 -13.11 5.35
C SER A 321 16.71 -12.41 4.42
N PRO A 322 16.84 -12.54 3.08
CA PRO A 322 15.86 -12.02 2.12
C PRO A 322 14.48 -12.71 2.19
N ALA A 323 13.48 -12.05 1.60
CA ALA A 323 12.04 -12.36 1.68
C ALA A 323 11.57 -13.62 0.89
N ALA A 324 12.32 -14.73 0.96
CA ALA A 324 12.00 -16.01 0.32
C ALA A 324 12.01 -17.22 1.28
N SER A 325 12.26 -16.98 2.58
CA SER A 325 12.09 -17.98 3.64
C SER A 325 10.95 -17.56 4.57
N ALA A 326 10.20 -18.54 5.10
CA ALA A 326 9.28 -18.28 6.21
C ALA A 326 10.07 -18.17 7.52
N SER A 327 10.87 -17.11 7.61
CA SER A 327 11.74 -16.81 8.75
C SER A 327 10.93 -16.31 9.95
N LEU A 328 11.36 -16.69 11.15
CA LEU A 328 10.75 -16.29 12.42
C LEU A 328 10.88 -14.78 12.73
N CYS A 329 11.55 -14.00 11.87
CA CYS A 329 11.99 -12.63 12.11
C CYS A 329 11.27 -11.56 11.25
N GLU A 330 9.95 -11.40 11.39
CA GLU A 330 9.25 -10.18 10.95
C GLU A 330 8.66 -9.41 12.14
N ASN A 331 9.16 -8.19 12.38
CA ASN A 331 8.67 -7.20 13.35
C ASN A 331 8.62 -7.61 14.84
N ALA A 332 9.28 -6.82 15.70
CA ALA A 332 9.18 -6.96 17.17
C ALA A 332 7.73 -6.88 17.71
N ALA A 333 6.83 -6.20 16.99
CA ALA A 333 5.40 -6.16 17.31
C ALA A 333 4.70 -7.53 17.15
N PHE A 334 5.15 -8.37 16.21
CA PHE A 334 4.62 -9.73 16.03
C PHE A 334 5.17 -10.68 17.09
N ILE A 335 6.47 -10.59 17.41
CA ILE A 335 7.07 -11.30 18.54
C ILE A 335 6.34 -10.97 19.85
N LYS A 336 6.01 -9.70 20.07
CA LYS A 336 5.19 -9.27 21.21
C LYS A 336 3.79 -9.92 21.21
N GLU A 337 3.16 -10.12 20.05
CA GLU A 337 1.90 -10.89 19.92
C GLU A 337 2.09 -12.37 20.28
N ARG A 338 3.16 -13.02 19.77
CA ARG A 338 3.53 -14.41 20.08
C ARG A 338 3.73 -14.61 21.59
N LEU A 339 4.56 -13.78 22.23
CA LEU A 339 4.83 -13.82 23.67
C LEU A 339 3.57 -13.54 24.52
N VAL A 340 2.69 -12.63 24.08
CA VAL A 340 1.39 -12.40 24.73
C VAL A 340 0.49 -13.64 24.63
N MET A 341 0.41 -14.29 23.46
CA MET A 341 -0.38 -15.52 23.30
C MET A 341 0.16 -16.70 24.12
N ILE A 342 1.49 -16.87 24.17
CA ILE A 342 2.19 -17.83 25.04
C ILE A 342 1.80 -17.62 26.52
N LYS A 343 1.77 -16.35 26.97
CA LYS A 343 1.38 -15.96 28.35
C LYS A 343 -0.13 -16.08 28.62
N MET A 344 -0.99 -16.00 27.59
CA MET A 344 -2.45 -15.93 27.72
C MET A 344 -3.21 -17.25 27.51
N ASN A 345 -2.52 -18.40 27.41
CA ASN A 345 -3.16 -19.73 27.30
C ASN A 345 -3.97 -20.10 28.58
N ARG A 346 -5.22 -19.61 28.63
CA ARG A 346 -6.27 -19.86 29.64
C ARG A 346 -7.27 -20.91 29.14
N LYS A 347 -7.98 -21.58 30.07
CA LYS A 347 -9.08 -22.51 29.75
C LYS A 347 -10.18 -21.77 28.95
N LYS A 348 -10.56 -22.30 27.79
CA LYS A 348 -11.55 -21.69 26.88
C LYS A 348 -12.96 -21.78 27.47
N SER A 349 -13.61 -20.61 27.62
CA SER A 349 -14.99 -20.49 28.12
C SER A 349 -16.00 -21.24 27.24
N THR A 350 -17.08 -21.75 27.84
CA THR A 350 -18.16 -22.47 27.16
C THR A 350 -18.75 -21.68 25.98
N PHE A 351 -18.88 -20.34 26.12
CA PHE A 351 -19.33 -19.46 25.03
C PHE A 351 -18.47 -19.57 23.76
N ILE A 352 -17.15 -19.71 23.92
CA ILE A 352 -16.21 -19.84 22.79
C ILE A 352 -16.44 -21.17 22.05
N LYS A 353 -16.82 -22.24 22.77
CA LYS A 353 -17.12 -23.55 22.19
C LYS A 353 -18.38 -23.54 21.31
N VAL A 354 -19.33 -22.64 21.58
CA VAL A 354 -20.59 -22.50 20.81
C VAL A 354 -20.43 -21.53 19.63
N ILE A 355 -19.75 -20.40 19.83
CA ILE A 355 -19.60 -19.39 18.77
C ILE A 355 -18.65 -19.83 17.64
N THR A 356 -17.66 -20.69 17.94
CA THR A 356 -16.70 -21.20 16.96
C THR A 356 -17.37 -22.04 15.85
N PRO A 357 -18.18 -23.09 16.14
CA PRO A 357 -18.89 -23.82 15.09
C PRO A 357 -19.93 -22.94 14.38
N LEU A 358 -20.68 -22.08 15.10
CA LEU A 358 -21.64 -21.16 14.49
C LEU A 358 -20.98 -20.25 13.43
N LEU A 359 -19.84 -19.64 13.76
CA LEU A 359 -19.07 -18.80 12.83
C LEU A 359 -18.45 -19.62 11.69
N THR A 360 -18.06 -20.87 11.94
CA THR A 360 -17.59 -21.78 10.87
C THR A 360 -18.71 -22.07 9.88
N THR A 361 -19.89 -22.46 10.37
CA THR A 361 -21.08 -22.69 9.54
C THR A 361 -21.49 -21.44 8.78
N GLY A 362 -21.48 -20.26 9.43
CA GLY A 362 -21.77 -18.99 8.76
C GLY A 362 -20.79 -18.64 7.63
N ILE A 363 -19.50 -18.97 7.78
CA ILE A 363 -18.49 -18.74 6.73
C ILE A 363 -18.60 -19.79 5.61
N CYS A 364 -18.86 -21.06 5.92
CA CYS A 364 -19.20 -22.08 4.92
C CYS A 364 -20.43 -21.67 4.10
N PHE A 365 -21.50 -21.24 4.78
CA PHE A 365 -22.75 -20.82 4.17
C PHE A 365 -22.56 -19.54 3.33
N GLY A 366 -21.84 -18.55 3.85
CA GLY A 366 -21.47 -17.34 3.12
C GLY A 366 -20.69 -17.64 1.85
N ALA A 367 -19.66 -18.49 1.92
CA ALA A 367 -18.90 -18.93 0.75
C ALA A 367 -19.78 -19.65 -0.29
N PHE A 368 -20.70 -20.49 0.15
CA PHE A 368 -21.59 -21.26 -0.73
C PHE A 368 -22.68 -20.41 -1.38
N TYR A 369 -23.29 -19.46 -0.64
CA TYR A 369 -24.42 -18.65 -1.12
C TYR A 369 -24.02 -17.32 -1.79
N LEU A 370 -22.82 -16.77 -1.55
CA LEU A 370 -22.26 -15.66 -2.34
C LEU A 370 -21.73 -16.16 -3.70
N GLY A 371 -22.54 -16.96 -4.41
CA GLY A 371 -22.19 -17.64 -5.65
C GLY A 371 -22.05 -16.70 -6.85
N ALA A 372 -21.12 -17.03 -7.75
CA ALA A 372 -20.96 -16.38 -9.04
C ALA A 372 -22.05 -16.83 -10.03
N CYS A 373 -22.29 -16.06 -11.09
CA CYS A 373 -23.14 -16.47 -12.20
C CYS A 373 -22.51 -17.67 -12.94
N ALA A 374 -23.23 -18.79 -13.01
CA ALA A 374 -22.90 -19.86 -13.95
C ALA A 374 -23.37 -19.47 -15.36
N ALA A 375 -22.53 -19.70 -16.37
CA ALA A 375 -22.97 -19.67 -17.76
C ALA A 375 -23.68 -21.00 -18.09
N PRO A 376 -24.75 -21.00 -18.92
CA PRO A 376 -25.38 -22.24 -19.36
C PRO A 376 -24.38 -23.08 -20.17
N ALA A 377 -24.43 -24.40 -19.97
CA ALA A 377 -23.55 -25.35 -20.65
C ALA A 377 -24.31 -25.99 -21.83
N ASP A 378 -24.04 -25.51 -23.05
CA ASP A 378 -24.61 -26.08 -24.27
C ASP A 378 -24.10 -27.51 -24.50
N SER A 379 -24.96 -28.50 -24.25
CA SER A 379 -24.67 -29.91 -24.48
C SER A 379 -24.90 -30.28 -25.95
N SER A 380 -23.82 -30.56 -26.68
CA SER A 380 -23.86 -30.95 -28.09
C SER A 380 -24.48 -32.33 -28.33
N ALA A 381 -25.40 -32.43 -29.28
CA ALA A 381 -25.82 -33.68 -29.92
C ALA A 381 -25.81 -33.52 -31.46
N ALA A 382 -25.57 -34.60 -32.20
CA ALA A 382 -25.34 -34.57 -33.64
C ALA A 382 -26.39 -35.36 -34.43
N GLY A 383 -26.60 -35.03 -35.71
CA GLY A 383 -27.37 -35.90 -36.63
C GLY A 383 -27.83 -35.31 -37.97
N ASN A 384 -27.11 -35.66 -39.04
CA ASN A 384 -27.60 -36.02 -40.39
C ASN A 384 -28.22 -34.99 -41.38
N ALA A 385 -27.85 -35.22 -42.66
CA ALA A 385 -28.68 -35.17 -43.89
C ALA A 385 -29.10 -33.82 -44.55
N VAL A 386 -28.17 -33.29 -45.35
CA VAL A 386 -28.32 -32.90 -46.79
C VAL A 386 -29.37 -33.76 -47.56
N PRO A 387 -30.14 -33.28 -48.60
CA PRO A 387 -29.82 -32.23 -49.60
C PRO A 387 -30.95 -31.23 -50.02
N ALA A 388 -30.62 -30.40 -51.03
CA ALA A 388 -31.52 -29.81 -52.07
C ALA A 388 -32.43 -28.61 -51.69
N SER A 389 -32.78 -27.66 -52.58
CA SER A 389 -32.23 -27.27 -53.92
C SER A 389 -32.83 -25.93 -54.40
N LEU A 390 -32.38 -25.40 -55.57
CA LEU A 390 -33.05 -24.40 -56.43
C LEU A 390 -33.29 -22.98 -55.84
N SER A 391 -32.48 -21.98 -56.22
CA SER A 391 -32.76 -20.96 -57.27
C SER A 391 -33.68 -19.79 -56.81
N LYS A 392 -33.53 -18.53 -57.26
CA LYS A 392 -33.28 -18.05 -58.63
C LYS A 392 -32.78 -16.57 -58.67
N GLN A 393 -32.50 -16.08 -59.88
CA GLN A 393 -32.11 -14.72 -60.33
C GLN A 393 -32.93 -13.57 -59.69
N SER A 394 -32.50 -12.29 -59.66
CA SER A 394 -31.90 -11.44 -60.74
C SER A 394 -31.05 -10.30 -60.13
N GLN A 395 -30.06 -9.63 -60.76
CA GLN A 395 -30.05 -8.82 -62.02
C GLN A 395 -31.16 -7.75 -62.10
N THR A 396 -30.94 -6.50 -62.55
CA THR A 396 -29.73 -5.76 -63.02
C THR A 396 -29.37 -4.63 -62.02
N SER A 397 -28.67 -3.50 -62.25
CA SER A 397 -27.99 -2.86 -63.42
C SER A 397 -26.99 -1.79 -62.92
N GLY A 398 -26.05 -1.38 -63.77
CA GLY A 398 -25.35 -0.06 -63.71
C GLY A 398 -25.52 0.67 -65.06
N PRO A 399 -24.60 1.56 -65.49
CA PRO A 399 -23.51 2.24 -64.78
C PRO A 399 -23.55 3.78 -64.93
N GLY A 400 -22.57 4.51 -64.38
CA GLY A 400 -22.40 5.95 -64.63
C GLY A 400 -21.03 6.47 -64.19
N SER A 401 -20.34 7.20 -65.06
CA SER A 401 -19.05 7.84 -64.82
C SER A 401 -19.16 9.33 -65.17
N LEU A 402 -18.38 10.19 -64.50
CA LEU A 402 -17.78 11.38 -65.10
C LEU A 402 -16.68 11.99 -64.19
N THR A 403 -15.69 12.62 -64.82
CA THR A 403 -14.75 13.58 -64.23
C THR A 403 -15.47 14.92 -63.90
N GLU A 404 -14.90 15.94 -63.24
CA GLU A 404 -13.49 16.29 -62.92
C GLU A 404 -13.40 16.79 -61.43
N LEU A 405 -12.58 17.71 -60.91
CA LEU A 405 -11.65 18.74 -61.41
C LEU A 405 -10.50 18.93 -60.37
N SER A 406 -9.40 19.61 -60.74
CA SER A 406 -8.30 19.97 -59.82
C SER A 406 -8.37 21.41 -59.29
N ALA A 407 -7.91 21.63 -58.05
CA ALA A 407 -7.55 22.94 -57.50
C ALA A 407 -6.34 22.80 -56.56
N ALA A 408 -5.53 23.87 -56.43
CA ALA A 408 -4.23 23.85 -55.76
C ALA A 408 -4.09 25.01 -54.75
N VAL A 409 -2.85 25.29 -54.29
CA VAL A 409 -2.43 26.48 -53.50
C VAL A 409 -2.89 26.41 -52.02
N ASN A 410 -2.05 26.66 -50.99
CA ASN A 410 -0.74 27.31 -50.93
C ASN A 410 0.20 26.69 -49.87
N THR A 411 1.52 26.93 -49.96
CA THR A 411 2.50 26.61 -48.91
C THR A 411 3.51 27.74 -48.73
N PRO A 412 3.58 28.41 -47.57
CA PRO A 412 4.67 29.31 -47.23
C PRO A 412 5.83 28.51 -46.60
N SER A 413 7.04 28.66 -47.14
CA SER A 413 8.25 28.06 -46.56
C SER A 413 9.25 29.14 -46.14
N SER A 414 9.46 29.28 -44.85
CA SER A 414 10.61 29.98 -44.26
C SER A 414 10.79 29.56 -42.80
N SER A 415 11.97 29.59 -42.20
CA SER A 415 13.31 29.32 -42.74
C SER A 415 14.27 29.19 -41.56
N LYS A 416 15.03 28.09 -41.49
CA LYS A 416 16.24 27.87 -40.67
C LYS A 416 16.52 28.88 -39.52
N ASN A 417 16.37 28.40 -38.30
CA ASN A 417 17.44 28.57 -37.31
C ASN A 417 17.47 27.37 -36.35
N THR A 418 17.96 26.23 -36.87
CA THR A 418 18.20 25.03 -36.08
C THR A 418 19.47 25.23 -35.25
N ALA A 419 19.35 25.93 -34.12
CA ALA A 419 20.35 25.88 -33.07
C ALA A 419 20.57 24.42 -32.67
N SER A 420 21.84 24.01 -32.55
CA SER A 420 22.21 22.60 -32.53
C SER A 420 22.18 22.03 -31.11
N TYR A 421 21.00 21.62 -30.65
CA TYR A 421 20.80 20.80 -29.44
C TYR A 421 21.38 19.39 -29.64
N ILE A 422 22.72 19.29 -29.70
CA ILE A 422 23.46 18.09 -30.15
C ILE A 422 23.76 17.11 -29.01
N ASP A 423 23.79 17.56 -27.76
CA ASP A 423 24.39 16.80 -26.65
C ASP A 423 23.50 15.70 -26.04
N ALA A 424 22.24 15.60 -26.47
CA ALA A 424 21.32 14.52 -26.10
C ALA A 424 21.08 13.59 -27.31
N GLU A 425 21.79 12.46 -27.34
CA GLU A 425 21.60 11.41 -28.36
C GLU A 425 20.16 10.87 -28.34
N ALA A 426 19.59 10.63 -29.53
CA ALA A 426 18.18 10.26 -29.65
C ALA A 426 17.92 8.87 -29.03
N PRO A 427 17.04 8.73 -28.02
CA PRO A 427 16.96 7.52 -27.22
C PRO A 427 16.49 6.29 -28.03
N ASP A 428 17.19 5.17 -27.85
CA ASP A 428 16.97 3.90 -28.56
C ASP A 428 15.51 3.48 -28.67
N GLY A 429 15.01 3.34 -29.90
CA GLY A 429 13.64 2.90 -30.18
C GLY A 429 12.56 3.99 -30.06
N PHE A 430 12.95 5.26 -29.93
CA PHE A 430 12.06 6.42 -29.96
C PHE A 430 12.33 7.30 -31.20
N THR A 431 11.39 8.21 -31.49
CA THR A 431 11.47 9.20 -32.58
C THR A 431 11.01 10.56 -32.07
N LEU A 432 11.71 11.61 -32.48
CA LEU A 432 11.32 12.99 -32.20
C LEU A 432 10.02 13.32 -32.94
N LEU A 433 8.93 13.52 -32.20
CA LEU A 433 7.61 13.84 -32.76
C LEU A 433 7.32 15.34 -32.76
N LYS A 434 7.96 16.10 -31.86
CA LYS A 434 7.67 17.52 -31.65
C LYS A 434 8.84 18.23 -30.98
N THR A 435 9.13 19.44 -31.45
CA THR A 435 10.01 20.41 -30.78
C THR A 435 9.26 21.73 -30.65
N GLU A 436 9.25 22.31 -29.45
CA GLU A 436 8.69 23.65 -29.18
C GLU A 436 9.66 24.46 -28.33
N THR A 437 9.85 25.74 -28.69
CA THR A 437 10.75 26.69 -28.01
C THR A 437 10.00 27.97 -27.69
N ALA A 438 10.21 28.54 -26.51
CA ALA A 438 9.75 29.88 -26.14
C ALA A 438 10.87 30.69 -25.48
N SER A 439 10.96 31.98 -25.82
CA SER A 439 11.82 32.93 -25.10
C SER A 439 11.27 33.18 -23.70
N LEU A 440 12.19 33.32 -22.73
CA LEU A 440 11.91 33.62 -21.33
C LEU A 440 12.14 35.11 -20.98
N ASP A 441 12.51 35.95 -21.95
CA ASP A 441 12.93 37.36 -21.75
C ASP A 441 11.87 38.28 -21.12
N SER A 442 10.61 37.85 -21.12
CA SER A 442 9.49 38.54 -20.44
C SER A 442 8.65 37.58 -19.59
N VAL A 443 9.19 36.41 -19.25
CA VAL A 443 8.48 35.34 -18.52
C VAL A 443 8.90 35.36 -17.05
N ARG A 444 7.92 35.58 -16.16
CA ARG A 444 8.15 35.58 -14.70
C ARG A 444 7.76 34.27 -14.03
N ASN A 445 7.05 33.39 -14.73
CA ASN A 445 6.60 32.09 -14.23
C ASN A 445 6.84 31.02 -15.30
N LEU A 446 7.65 30.01 -14.99
CA LEU A 446 7.86 28.84 -15.82
C LEU A 446 7.26 27.63 -15.10
N LYS A 447 6.32 26.93 -15.76
CA LYS A 447 5.61 25.79 -15.19
C LYS A 447 5.86 24.53 -16.03
N LEU A 448 6.35 23.46 -15.42
CA LEU A 448 6.52 22.15 -16.04
C LEU A 448 5.53 21.18 -15.39
N LEU A 449 4.38 20.94 -16.03
CA LEU A 449 3.24 20.20 -15.49
C LEU A 449 3.09 18.86 -16.22
N LEU A 450 3.86 17.86 -15.77
CA LEU A 450 4.09 16.59 -16.47
C LEU A 450 3.52 15.41 -15.65
N SER A 451 2.91 14.43 -16.32
CA SER A 451 2.05 13.44 -15.64
C SER A 451 2.62 12.03 -15.62
N PHE A 452 3.11 11.52 -16.75
CA PHE A 452 3.50 10.10 -16.93
C PHE A 452 4.77 9.93 -17.78
N GLU A 453 5.29 11.02 -18.32
CA GLU A 453 6.47 11.09 -19.17
C GLU A 453 7.76 10.76 -18.39
N ASP A 454 8.81 10.37 -19.12
CA ASP A 454 10.18 10.22 -18.60
C ASP A 454 10.98 11.47 -19.00
N VAL A 455 11.22 12.36 -18.04
CA VAL A 455 11.65 13.74 -18.27
C VAL A 455 13.14 13.91 -17.92
N THR A 456 13.91 14.55 -18.79
CA THR A 456 15.29 14.94 -18.50
C THR A 456 15.46 16.45 -18.70
N LEU A 457 15.90 17.15 -17.65
CA LEU A 457 16.24 18.57 -17.72
C LEU A 457 17.72 18.73 -18.07
N TYR A 458 17.99 19.52 -19.11
CA TYR A 458 19.31 19.88 -19.58
C TYR A 458 19.51 21.40 -19.47
N PRO A 459 20.76 21.89 -19.28
CA PRO A 459 21.03 23.32 -19.31
C PRO A 459 20.87 23.88 -20.73
N ALA A 460 20.12 24.97 -20.89
CA ALA A 460 20.15 25.81 -22.09
C ALA A 460 21.30 26.83 -22.00
N ALA A 461 21.88 27.15 -23.15
CA ALA A 461 22.90 28.21 -23.28
C ALA A 461 22.30 29.60 -23.56
N ASP A 462 20.99 29.67 -23.82
CA ASP A 462 20.23 30.89 -24.07
C ASP A 462 19.05 31.02 -23.09
N ASN A 463 18.41 32.19 -23.07
CA ASN A 463 17.25 32.46 -22.21
C ASN A 463 15.95 31.92 -22.82
N THR A 464 15.95 30.63 -23.20
CA THR A 464 14.79 29.94 -23.76
C THR A 464 14.44 28.69 -22.97
N VAL A 465 13.18 28.27 -23.06
CA VAL A 465 12.79 26.90 -22.73
C VAL A 465 12.46 26.16 -24.01
N THR A 466 13.12 25.02 -24.22
CA THR A 466 12.97 24.20 -25.42
C THR A 466 12.65 22.76 -25.05
N MET A 467 11.48 22.28 -25.45
CA MET A 467 10.99 20.92 -25.23
C MET A 467 11.15 20.09 -26.51
N LEU A 468 11.77 18.91 -26.39
CA LEU A 468 11.81 17.86 -27.41
C LEU A 468 11.00 16.65 -26.89
N PHE A 469 9.95 16.26 -27.60
CA PHE A 469 9.10 15.11 -27.25
C PHE A 469 9.42 13.91 -28.14
N TYR A 470 9.88 12.83 -27.53
CA TYR A 470 10.23 11.57 -28.18
C TYR A 470 9.18 10.50 -27.90
N GLY A 471 8.43 10.11 -28.93
CA GLY A 471 7.46 9.01 -28.87
C GLY A 471 8.11 7.66 -29.14
N ASN A 472 7.58 6.58 -28.57
CA ASN A 472 8.10 5.23 -28.83
C ASN A 472 7.72 4.76 -30.25
N ASN A 473 8.65 4.18 -31.00
CA ASN A 473 8.46 3.82 -32.42
C ASN A 473 7.42 2.70 -32.66
N ARG A 474 6.88 2.10 -31.59
CA ARG A 474 5.82 1.08 -31.62
C ARG A 474 4.43 1.66 -31.35
N ILE A 475 4.31 2.96 -31.12
CA ILE A 475 3.07 3.64 -30.72
C ILE A 475 2.83 4.82 -31.66
N THR A 476 1.63 4.88 -32.25
CA THR A 476 1.16 6.09 -32.95
C THR A 476 0.52 7.02 -31.93
N TYR A 477 1.02 8.25 -31.82
CA TYR A 477 0.53 9.28 -30.89
C TYR A 477 -0.44 10.23 -31.60
N ALA A 478 -1.58 10.53 -30.98
CA ALA A 478 -2.47 11.60 -31.44
C ALA A 478 -1.98 13.00 -31.00
N LYS A 479 -2.45 14.06 -31.66
CA LYS A 479 -1.95 15.42 -31.45
C LYS A 479 -2.15 15.96 -30.02
N ASP A 480 -3.17 15.48 -29.31
CA ASP A 480 -3.48 15.85 -27.92
C ASP A 480 -2.93 14.84 -26.89
N GLU A 481 -2.23 13.79 -27.34
CA GLU A 481 -1.47 12.85 -26.50
C GLU A 481 0.02 13.26 -26.36
N ILE A 482 0.45 14.26 -27.11
CA ILE A 482 1.81 14.84 -27.11
C ILE A 482 1.80 16.10 -26.23
N ALA A 483 2.85 16.28 -25.42
CA ALA A 483 2.98 17.46 -24.57
C ALA A 483 3.04 18.78 -25.37
N SER A 484 2.63 19.89 -24.76
CA SER A 484 2.58 21.20 -25.43
C SER A 484 3.07 22.35 -24.55
N LEU A 485 3.90 23.20 -25.13
CA LEU A 485 4.32 24.48 -24.57
C LEU A 485 3.25 25.55 -24.87
N ARG A 486 2.71 26.21 -23.85
CA ARG A 486 1.84 27.38 -23.96
C ARG A 486 2.55 28.60 -23.41
N GLN A 487 2.52 29.70 -24.17
CA GLN A 487 2.98 30.99 -23.71
C GLN A 487 1.78 31.94 -23.52
N THR A 488 1.74 32.60 -22.37
CA THR A 488 0.77 33.66 -22.02
C THR A 488 1.55 34.87 -21.48
N SER A 489 0.88 36.00 -21.27
CA SER A 489 1.53 37.24 -20.80
C SER A 489 2.20 37.05 -19.44
N GLY A 490 3.54 36.92 -19.43
CA GLY A 490 4.35 36.74 -18.22
C GLY A 490 4.47 35.31 -17.71
N SER A 491 3.94 34.29 -18.41
CA SER A 491 4.00 32.89 -17.98
C SER A 491 4.14 31.91 -19.17
N VAL A 492 4.97 30.89 -19.00
CA VAL A 492 5.05 29.73 -19.90
C VAL A 492 4.66 28.46 -19.11
N SER A 493 3.78 27.64 -19.66
CA SER A 493 3.48 26.29 -19.17
C SER A 493 3.82 25.23 -20.20
N LEU A 494 4.66 24.27 -19.84
CA LEU A 494 4.73 22.98 -20.51
C LEU A 494 3.70 22.06 -19.86
N GLU A 495 2.73 21.60 -20.64
CA GLU A 495 1.63 20.75 -20.19
C GLU A 495 1.72 19.36 -20.80
N SER A 496 1.52 18.35 -19.95
CA SER A 496 1.41 16.93 -20.32
C SER A 496 0.34 16.67 -21.38
N GLY A 497 0.59 15.69 -22.24
CA GLY A 497 -0.43 15.17 -23.16
C GLY A 497 -1.52 14.39 -22.43
N LYS A 498 -2.65 14.11 -23.09
CA LYS A 498 -3.66 13.18 -22.55
C LYS A 498 -3.12 11.76 -22.56
N MET A 499 -3.01 11.12 -21.39
CA MET A 499 -2.57 9.72 -21.30
C MET A 499 -3.58 8.77 -21.96
N ASN A 500 -3.16 8.05 -23.00
CA ASN A 500 -4.01 7.02 -23.60
C ASN A 500 -4.15 5.81 -22.67
N LYS A 501 -5.40 5.42 -22.35
CA LYS A 501 -5.73 4.25 -21.51
C LYS A 501 -5.32 2.90 -22.11
N ALA A 502 -4.85 2.87 -23.35
CA ALA A 502 -4.23 1.69 -23.96
C ALA A 502 -2.77 1.49 -23.50
N TRP A 503 -2.01 2.57 -23.28
CA TRP A 503 -0.58 2.49 -22.98
C TRP A 503 -0.29 1.85 -21.62
N SER A 504 -1.10 2.11 -20.61
CA SER A 504 -0.96 1.52 -19.27
C SER A 504 -1.17 0.00 -19.20
N ARG A 505 -1.49 -0.66 -20.33
CA ARG A 505 -1.49 -2.13 -20.48
C ARG A 505 -0.11 -2.69 -20.90
N LEU A 506 0.84 -1.82 -21.23
CA LEU A 506 2.24 -2.14 -21.53
C LEU A 506 3.10 -1.88 -20.28
N SER A 507 4.28 -2.49 -20.18
CA SER A 507 5.22 -2.12 -19.10
C SER A 507 5.83 -0.74 -19.37
N SER A 508 5.95 0.08 -18.32
CA SER A 508 6.50 1.45 -18.28
C SER A 508 7.52 1.74 -19.38
N ASP A 509 8.61 0.98 -19.35
CA ASP A 509 9.83 1.09 -20.15
C ASP A 509 9.62 0.85 -21.66
N LYS A 510 8.38 0.54 -22.08
CA LYS A 510 7.96 0.27 -23.46
C LYS A 510 6.89 1.23 -23.99
N TRP A 511 6.40 2.18 -23.18
CA TRP A 511 5.37 3.13 -23.62
C TRP A 511 5.53 4.57 -23.11
N GLN A 512 6.19 4.79 -21.97
CA GLN A 512 6.40 6.15 -21.46
C GLN A 512 7.21 6.97 -22.47
N PRO A 513 6.67 8.08 -23.01
CA PRO A 513 7.41 8.93 -23.93
C PRO A 513 8.50 9.68 -23.16
N LYS A 514 9.59 9.99 -23.86
CA LYS A 514 10.73 10.72 -23.30
C LYS A 514 10.64 12.19 -23.64
N VAL A 515 10.84 13.07 -22.66
CA VAL A 515 10.75 14.52 -22.86
C VAL A 515 12.03 15.18 -22.37
N TYR A 516 12.80 15.73 -23.30
CA TYR A 516 14.02 16.47 -23.00
C TYR A 516 13.70 17.96 -22.99
N ILE A 517 14.03 18.63 -21.88
CA ILE A 517 13.71 20.04 -21.66
C ILE A 517 15.04 20.76 -21.44
N TYR A 518 15.42 21.60 -22.39
CA TYR A 518 16.50 22.56 -22.22
C TYR A 518 15.92 23.81 -21.56
N LEU A 519 16.50 24.25 -20.46
CA LEU A 519 16.14 25.47 -19.73
C LEU A 519 17.38 26.11 -19.10
N PRO A 520 17.45 27.44 -18.94
CA PRO A 520 18.63 28.09 -18.36
C PRO A 520 18.83 27.63 -16.91
N ALA A 521 20.07 27.33 -16.55
CA ALA A 521 20.41 26.86 -15.20
C ALA A 521 20.19 27.93 -14.12
N ASP A 522 20.13 29.21 -14.51
CA ASP A 522 19.71 30.33 -13.68
C ASP A 522 18.50 31.01 -14.34
N PHE A 523 17.34 31.00 -13.67
CA PHE A 523 16.08 31.54 -14.18
C PHE A 523 15.52 32.60 -13.21
N ALA A 524 15.63 33.88 -13.58
CA ALA A 524 15.24 35.04 -12.76
C ALA A 524 13.72 35.18 -12.43
N GLY A 525 12.92 34.11 -12.56
CA GLY A 525 11.50 34.06 -12.24
C GLY A 525 11.14 32.93 -11.26
N ASN A 526 9.85 32.58 -11.23
CA ASN A 526 9.30 31.48 -10.45
C ASN A 526 9.27 30.17 -11.27
N LEU A 527 9.99 29.14 -10.83
CA LEU A 527 10.05 27.81 -11.44
C LEU A 527 9.14 26.83 -10.70
N GLN A 528 8.02 26.43 -11.31
CA GLN A 528 7.13 25.39 -10.78
C GLN A 528 7.30 24.10 -11.59
N VAL A 529 7.55 22.97 -10.92
CA VAL A 529 7.73 21.65 -11.54
C VAL A 529 6.84 20.65 -10.82
N GLN A 530 5.94 19.98 -11.54
CA GLN A 530 5.03 18.98 -11.00
C GLN A 530 5.15 17.69 -11.81
N ILE A 531 5.32 16.55 -11.12
CA ILE A 531 5.42 15.21 -11.68
C ILE A 531 4.33 14.32 -11.07
N GLY A 532 3.48 13.74 -11.95
CA GLY A 532 2.46 12.78 -11.57
C GLY A 532 3.03 11.41 -11.17
N SER A 533 2.86 10.42 -12.03
CA SER A 533 3.42 9.06 -11.92
C SER A 533 4.66 8.82 -12.80
N GLY A 534 5.09 9.84 -13.56
CA GLY A 534 6.26 9.77 -14.44
C GLY A 534 7.61 9.84 -13.71
N SER A 535 8.67 10.13 -14.46
CA SER A 535 10.00 10.37 -13.92
C SER A 535 10.54 11.74 -14.33
N LEU A 536 11.35 12.36 -13.48
CA LEU A 536 12.16 13.52 -13.81
C LEU A 536 13.58 13.36 -13.28
N GLN A 537 14.56 13.68 -14.11
CA GLN A 537 15.97 13.81 -13.73
C GLN A 537 16.53 15.14 -14.24
N SER A 538 17.14 15.94 -13.37
CA SER A 538 17.98 17.06 -13.79
C SER A 538 19.42 16.59 -14.03
N THR A 539 20.04 17.05 -15.12
CA THR A 539 21.49 16.90 -15.35
C THR A 539 22.31 18.10 -14.88
N THR A 540 21.63 19.20 -14.52
CA THR A 540 22.24 20.45 -14.04
C THR A 540 21.71 20.82 -12.66
N ASN A 541 22.47 21.65 -11.94
CA ASN A 541 21.96 22.42 -10.82
C ASN A 541 21.05 23.54 -11.34
N LEU A 542 20.17 24.05 -10.48
CA LEU A 542 19.14 25.05 -10.81
C LEU A 542 19.14 26.21 -9.82
N GLN A 543 19.08 27.45 -10.32
CA GLN A 543 18.85 28.67 -9.54
C GLN A 543 17.56 29.34 -10.04
N ALA A 544 16.78 29.92 -9.12
CA ALA A 544 15.59 30.72 -9.49
C ALA A 544 15.30 31.86 -8.50
N ALA A 545 14.42 32.80 -8.84
CA ALA A 545 13.93 33.77 -7.86
C ALA A 545 13.01 33.10 -6.80
N SER A 546 12.25 32.10 -7.22
CA SER A 546 11.55 31.14 -6.35
C SER A 546 11.36 29.82 -7.08
N ALA A 547 11.32 28.69 -6.36
CA ALA A 547 11.11 27.40 -7.00
C ALA A 547 10.22 26.46 -6.17
N SER A 548 9.44 25.63 -6.86
CA SER A 548 8.48 24.69 -6.25
C SER A 548 8.47 23.37 -7.03
N PHE A 549 8.79 22.27 -6.34
CA PHE A 549 8.90 20.94 -6.92
C PHE A 549 7.91 19.97 -6.26
N GLU A 550 7.04 19.34 -7.03
CA GLU A 550 6.01 18.43 -6.52
C GLU A 550 6.07 17.05 -7.21
N THR A 551 6.01 15.97 -6.42
CA THR A 551 5.98 14.58 -6.91
C THR A 551 4.80 13.82 -6.31
N ALA A 552 3.87 13.35 -7.14
CA ALA A 552 2.66 12.64 -6.69
C ALA A 552 2.92 11.17 -6.36
N SER A 553 3.27 10.34 -7.35
CA SER A 553 3.60 8.91 -7.19
C SER A 553 4.82 8.46 -8.00
N GLY A 554 5.35 9.35 -8.85
CA GLY A 554 6.51 9.14 -9.68
C GLY A 554 7.86 9.21 -8.95
N LYS A 555 8.91 9.46 -9.73
CA LYS A 555 10.29 9.59 -9.24
C LYS A 555 10.90 10.92 -9.70
N MET A 556 11.46 11.68 -8.77
CA MET A 556 12.14 12.94 -9.09
C MET A 556 13.59 12.88 -8.59
N VAL A 557 14.54 13.28 -9.43
CA VAL A 557 15.97 13.38 -9.13
C VAL A 557 16.46 14.76 -9.53
N LEU A 558 16.94 15.55 -8.57
CA LEU A 558 17.47 16.90 -8.77
C LEU A 558 18.95 16.94 -8.36
N GLY A 559 19.71 17.84 -8.98
CA GLY A 559 21.02 18.27 -8.49
C GLY A 559 20.88 19.17 -7.26
N ASP A 560 21.82 20.10 -7.07
CA ASP A 560 21.61 21.21 -6.14
C ASP A 560 20.58 22.20 -6.72
N VAL A 561 19.76 22.78 -5.85
CA VAL A 561 18.71 23.74 -6.21
C VAL A 561 18.74 24.92 -5.25
N GLY A 562 18.98 26.11 -5.77
CA GLY A 562 18.87 27.36 -5.04
C GLY A 562 17.65 28.18 -5.47
N ALA A 563 17.12 28.96 -4.54
CA ALA A 563 16.13 29.99 -4.82
C ALA A 563 16.45 31.27 -4.02
N ASP A 564 16.36 32.44 -4.62
CA ASP A 564 16.63 33.69 -3.90
C ASP A 564 15.62 33.93 -2.77
N GLY A 565 14.34 33.63 -3.03
CA GLY A 565 13.23 33.70 -2.08
C GLY A 565 12.84 32.34 -1.52
N GLN A 566 11.66 31.85 -1.92
CA GLN A 566 11.09 30.60 -1.42
C GLN A 566 11.48 29.40 -2.30
N LEU A 567 11.92 28.33 -1.65
CA LEU A 567 12.15 27.00 -2.20
C LEU A 567 11.18 26.01 -1.53
N ALA A 568 10.29 25.40 -2.31
CA ALA A 568 9.32 24.41 -1.85
C ALA A 568 9.55 23.05 -2.54
N LEU A 569 9.43 21.95 -1.78
CA LEU A 569 9.62 20.60 -2.30
C LEU A 569 8.69 19.58 -1.61
N THR A 570 7.70 19.07 -2.34
CA THR A 570 6.59 18.27 -1.84
C THR A 570 6.57 16.89 -2.48
N ASN A 571 6.54 15.83 -1.67
CA ASN A 571 6.49 14.44 -2.13
C ASN A 571 5.31 13.69 -1.47
N HIS A 572 4.28 13.35 -2.26
CA HIS A 572 3.08 12.70 -1.73
C HIS A 572 3.32 11.21 -1.44
N SER A 573 3.46 10.40 -2.48
CA SER A 573 3.68 8.95 -2.39
C SER A 573 4.89 8.44 -3.21
N GLY A 574 5.49 9.34 -4.00
CA GLY A 574 6.62 9.04 -4.88
C GLY A 574 7.96 8.92 -4.17
N SER A 575 9.04 8.94 -4.97
CA SER A 575 10.41 8.93 -4.48
C SER A 575 11.19 10.12 -5.04
N THR A 576 11.43 11.12 -4.20
CA THR A 576 12.17 12.34 -4.54
C THR A 576 13.56 12.32 -3.91
N ASN A 577 14.59 12.64 -4.69
CA ASN A 577 15.97 12.77 -4.25
C ASN A 577 16.59 14.06 -4.79
N ALA A 578 17.00 14.98 -3.92
CA ALA A 578 17.68 16.22 -4.30
C ALA A 578 19.11 16.27 -3.76
N GLY A 579 19.93 17.14 -4.35
CA GLY A 579 21.23 17.54 -3.81
C GLY A 579 21.09 18.51 -2.63
N SER A 580 21.83 19.60 -2.67
CA SER A 580 21.73 20.70 -1.71
C SER A 580 20.56 21.61 -2.07
N LEU A 581 19.85 22.14 -1.06
CA LEU A 581 18.72 23.04 -1.21
C LEU A 581 19.04 24.37 -0.51
N SER A 582 18.94 25.50 -1.19
CA SER A 582 19.22 26.81 -0.58
C SER A 582 18.16 27.88 -0.88
N GLY A 583 17.97 28.80 0.05
CA GLY A 583 17.19 30.02 -0.18
C GLY A 583 16.80 30.79 1.06
N GLU A 584 15.96 31.81 0.91
CA GLU A 584 15.44 32.58 2.05
C GLU A 584 14.54 31.72 2.95
N GLN A 585 13.64 30.95 2.35
CA GLN A 585 12.76 30.01 3.03
C GLN A 585 12.75 28.65 2.33
N CYS A 586 12.93 27.57 3.08
CA CYS A 586 12.96 26.21 2.54
C CYS A 586 11.85 25.37 3.16
N VAL A 587 10.88 24.93 2.36
CA VAL A 587 9.72 24.14 2.80
C VAL A 587 9.77 22.76 2.17
N LEU A 588 9.87 21.71 2.99
CA LEU A 588 9.89 20.31 2.55
C LEU A 588 8.70 19.57 3.17
N ASP A 589 7.88 18.91 2.35
CA ASP A 589 6.78 18.07 2.81
C ASP A 589 6.83 16.66 2.22
N ASN A 590 6.62 15.64 3.06
CA ASN A 590 6.63 14.24 2.66
C ASN A 590 5.46 13.47 3.31
N ALA A 591 4.39 13.21 2.54
CA ALA A 591 3.17 12.63 3.08
C ALA A 591 3.31 11.13 3.40
N SER A 592 3.76 10.33 2.43
CA SER A 592 3.85 8.85 2.54
C SER A 592 5.01 8.23 1.76
N GLY A 593 5.57 8.97 0.80
CA GLY A 593 6.67 8.50 -0.04
C GLY A 593 8.04 8.54 0.64
N ARG A 594 9.09 8.52 -0.20
CA ARG A 594 10.47 8.72 0.23
C ARG A 594 10.97 10.06 -0.27
N LEU A 595 11.37 10.93 0.66
CA LEU A 595 12.10 12.16 0.36
C LEU A 595 13.51 12.07 0.95
N THR A 596 14.52 12.23 0.10
CA THR A 596 15.93 12.36 0.47
C THR A 596 16.48 13.67 -0.05
N THR A 597 17.27 14.38 0.75
CA THR A 597 18.01 15.58 0.32
C THR A 597 19.37 15.67 1.01
N GLY A 598 20.31 16.38 0.39
CA GLY A 598 21.63 16.69 0.94
C GLY A 598 21.57 17.78 2.02
N ILE A 599 22.26 18.89 1.80
CA ILE A 599 22.32 20.03 2.73
C ILE A 599 21.09 20.93 2.51
N ILE A 600 20.55 21.54 3.56
CA ILE A 600 19.54 22.62 3.49
C ILE A 600 20.14 23.90 4.10
N THR A 601 20.16 24.99 3.34
CA THR A 601 20.63 26.30 3.79
C THR A 601 19.49 27.33 3.68
N SER A 602 18.82 27.63 4.79
CA SER A 602 17.62 28.48 4.81
C SER A 602 17.84 29.78 5.60
N LEU A 603 18.08 30.89 4.89
CA LEU A 603 18.57 32.14 5.49
C LEU A 603 17.63 32.73 6.56
N LYS A 604 16.30 32.54 6.43
CA LYS A 604 15.32 33.00 7.42
C LYS A 604 14.50 31.89 8.07
N ALA A 605 13.98 30.91 7.32
CA ALA A 605 13.07 29.90 7.89
C ALA A 605 12.98 28.57 7.12
N GLY A 606 13.39 27.48 7.77
CA GLY A 606 13.16 26.11 7.29
C GLY A 606 11.91 25.46 7.90
N SER A 607 11.09 24.79 7.08
CA SER A 607 9.92 24.01 7.53
C SER A 607 9.95 22.61 6.93
N LEU A 608 9.98 21.57 7.76
CA LEU A 608 10.08 20.17 7.35
C LEU A 608 8.93 19.35 7.93
N THR A 609 8.07 18.76 7.10
CA THR A 609 6.96 17.89 7.52
C THR A 609 7.11 16.47 6.96
N ASN A 610 6.85 15.46 7.80
CA ASN A 610 6.83 14.04 7.40
C ASN A 610 5.64 13.33 8.05
N ALA A 611 4.58 13.06 7.29
CA ALA A 611 3.36 12.50 7.86
C ALA A 611 3.50 10.98 8.14
N SER A 612 3.83 10.17 7.15
CA SER A 612 3.94 8.71 7.28
C SER A 612 5.08 8.06 6.50
N GLY A 613 5.76 8.83 5.64
CA GLY A 613 6.81 8.32 4.77
C GLY A 613 8.20 8.24 5.43
N LYS A 614 9.22 8.08 4.59
CA LYS A 614 10.62 8.24 5.00
C LYS A 614 11.16 9.59 4.53
N LEU A 615 11.46 10.48 5.47
CA LEU A 615 12.22 11.70 5.23
C LEU A 615 13.68 11.49 5.68
N THR A 616 14.64 11.92 4.86
CA THR A 616 16.07 11.88 5.19
C THR A 616 16.74 13.15 4.69
N VAL A 617 17.27 13.93 5.63
CA VAL A 617 17.93 15.20 5.38
C VAL A 617 19.35 15.10 5.90
N GLY A 618 20.31 15.64 5.15
CA GLY A 618 21.68 15.84 5.61
C GLY A 618 21.76 16.98 6.63
N ASN A 619 22.68 17.90 6.42
CA ASN A 619 22.87 19.03 7.34
C ASN A 619 21.86 20.14 7.07
N ILE A 620 21.40 20.83 8.11
CA ILE A 620 20.47 21.96 8.03
C ILE A 620 21.12 23.17 8.72
N THR A 621 21.35 24.24 7.99
CA THR A 621 21.73 25.55 8.54
C THR A 621 20.58 26.51 8.32
N ALA A 622 20.02 27.11 9.38
CA ALA A 622 18.86 28.00 9.22
C ALA A 622 18.73 29.11 10.27
N GLY A 623 18.07 30.21 9.87
CA GLY A 623 17.71 31.32 10.80
C GLY A 623 16.72 30.89 11.89
N GLN A 624 15.73 30.07 11.52
CA GLN A 624 14.86 29.34 12.44
C GLN A 624 14.37 28.06 11.75
N CYS A 625 13.92 27.06 12.50
CA CYS A 625 13.43 25.82 11.89
C CYS A 625 12.27 25.17 12.65
N SER A 626 11.26 24.70 11.91
CA SER A 626 10.18 23.85 12.41
C SER A 626 10.23 22.49 11.71
N ILE A 627 10.30 21.40 12.47
CA ILE A 627 10.42 20.03 11.99
C ILE A 627 9.35 19.17 12.68
N GLU A 628 8.52 18.49 11.89
CA GLU A 628 7.35 17.78 12.39
C GLU A 628 7.19 16.39 11.76
N ASN A 629 7.14 15.36 12.60
CA ASN A 629 6.95 13.95 12.21
C ASN A 629 5.67 13.40 12.85
N MET A 630 4.71 12.95 12.04
CA MET A 630 3.44 12.41 12.58
C MET A 630 3.54 10.91 12.92
N SER A 631 4.04 10.11 11.99
CA SER A 631 4.16 8.64 12.12
C SER A 631 5.29 8.00 11.31
N GLY A 632 5.93 8.77 10.44
CA GLY A 632 6.97 8.29 9.54
C GLY A 632 8.33 8.04 10.20
N ASN A 633 9.31 7.68 9.37
CA ASN A 633 10.71 7.57 9.75
C ASN A 633 11.45 8.84 9.32
N LEU A 634 11.98 9.59 10.29
CA LEU A 634 12.74 10.82 10.06
C LEU A 634 14.20 10.61 10.44
N ASN A 635 15.12 11.04 9.58
CA ASN A 635 16.55 11.05 9.86
C ASN A 635 17.11 12.42 9.48
N LEU A 636 17.84 13.04 10.40
CA LEU A 636 18.44 14.37 10.28
C LEU A 636 19.95 14.27 10.53
N GLY A 637 20.75 14.97 9.74
CA GLY A 637 22.19 15.14 9.96
C GLY A 637 22.49 16.15 11.07
N LEU A 638 23.45 17.05 10.82
CA LEU A 638 23.77 18.15 11.73
C LEU A 638 22.78 19.31 11.54
N LEU A 639 22.23 19.84 12.63
CA LEU A 639 21.40 21.06 12.65
C LEU A 639 22.19 22.21 13.28
N ASP A 640 22.26 23.34 12.59
CA ASP A 640 22.86 24.58 13.06
C ASP A 640 21.85 25.73 12.89
N ILE A 641 21.15 26.06 13.97
CA ILE A 641 19.99 26.97 13.96
C ILE A 641 20.31 28.21 14.80
N SER A 642 20.47 29.37 14.15
CA SER A 642 20.90 30.60 14.83
C SER A 642 19.79 31.25 15.69
N GLY A 643 18.54 30.86 15.46
CA GLY A 643 17.35 31.24 16.24
C GLY A 643 16.62 30.03 16.85
N PRO A 644 15.28 30.02 16.87
CA PRO A 644 14.50 28.95 17.48
C PRO A 644 14.36 27.71 16.59
N LEU A 645 14.44 26.54 17.22
CA LEU A 645 14.16 25.22 16.66
C LEU A 645 12.94 24.59 17.35
N LYS A 646 11.93 24.19 16.58
CA LYS A 646 10.83 23.34 17.04
C LYS A 646 10.95 21.96 16.37
N LEU A 647 11.15 20.90 17.16
CA LEU A 647 11.18 19.51 16.69
C LEU A 647 10.06 18.73 17.38
N THR A 648 9.06 18.28 16.62
CA THR A 648 7.84 17.63 17.15
C THR A 648 7.66 16.24 16.52
N ASN A 649 7.49 15.21 17.35
CA ASN A 649 7.32 13.83 16.90
C ASN A 649 6.10 13.15 17.54
N VAL A 650 4.94 13.14 16.87
CA VAL A 650 3.72 12.51 17.43
C VAL A 650 3.91 11.00 17.61
N SER A 651 4.46 10.31 16.62
CA SER A 651 4.78 8.88 16.68
C SER A 651 5.84 8.49 15.64
N GLY A 652 6.42 7.30 15.80
CA GLY A 652 7.49 6.81 14.93
C GLY A 652 8.91 7.18 15.38
N PRO A 653 9.94 6.70 14.67
CA PRO A 653 11.35 6.95 14.98
C PRO A 653 11.87 8.22 14.31
N VAL A 654 12.50 9.08 15.12
CA VAL A 654 13.34 10.20 14.69
C VAL A 654 14.77 9.90 15.11
N SER A 655 15.71 9.98 14.16
CA SER A 655 17.14 10.10 14.46
C SER A 655 17.62 11.52 14.12
N GLY A 656 18.44 12.10 14.99
CA GLY A 656 19.12 13.37 14.76
C GLY A 656 20.60 13.27 15.10
N GLY A 657 21.45 13.92 14.31
CA GLY A 657 22.88 14.05 14.58
C GLY A 657 23.16 15.04 15.71
N GLN A 658 24.10 15.95 15.46
CA GLN A 658 24.39 17.05 16.36
C GLN A 658 23.41 18.20 16.10
N ILE A 659 22.75 18.71 17.13
CA ILE A 659 21.80 19.82 17.04
C ILE A 659 22.32 20.98 17.87
N THR A 660 22.65 22.08 17.20
CA THR A 660 22.91 23.39 17.82
C THR A 660 21.73 24.30 17.52
N ALA A 661 21.12 24.87 18.55
CA ALA A 661 20.08 25.89 18.40
C ALA A 661 20.26 26.97 19.48
N LYS A 662 19.96 28.23 19.16
CA LYS A 662 19.89 29.26 20.21
C LYS A 662 18.83 28.89 21.23
N GLU A 663 17.63 28.57 20.76
CA GLU A 663 16.48 28.13 21.56
C GLU A 663 15.88 26.87 20.94
N TYR A 664 15.53 25.86 21.73
CA TYR A 664 14.89 24.64 21.23
C TYR A 664 13.62 24.22 21.99
N THR A 665 12.69 23.60 21.26
CA THR A 665 11.53 22.87 21.80
C THR A 665 11.46 21.51 21.13
N VAL A 666 11.79 20.46 21.87
CA VAL A 666 11.93 19.08 21.36
C VAL A 666 10.88 18.20 22.05
N SER A 667 9.85 17.76 21.33
CA SER A 667 8.70 17.07 21.93
C SER A 667 8.33 15.76 21.22
N THR A 668 7.83 14.77 21.99
CA THR A 668 7.23 13.56 21.41
C THR A 668 5.96 13.10 22.13
N GLY A 669 4.95 12.70 21.35
CA GLY A 669 3.69 12.15 21.85
C GLY A 669 3.81 10.68 22.28
N SER A 670 4.27 9.83 21.37
CA SER A 670 4.39 8.36 21.55
C SER A 670 5.56 7.73 20.80
N GLY A 671 6.36 8.55 20.11
CA GLY A 671 7.47 8.09 19.27
C GLY A 671 8.76 7.82 20.06
N ARG A 672 9.84 7.59 19.32
CA ARG A 672 11.20 7.61 19.85
C ARG A 672 12.01 8.69 19.13
N MET A 673 12.75 9.47 19.90
CA MET A 673 13.75 10.41 19.39
C MET A 673 15.12 10.06 19.95
N GLU A 674 16.08 9.77 19.08
CA GLU A 674 17.48 9.54 19.41
C GLU A 674 18.31 10.66 18.79
N ILE A 675 18.88 11.54 19.63
CA ILE A 675 19.64 12.74 19.24
C ILE A 675 21.07 12.58 19.76
N GLN A 676 22.08 12.70 18.89
CA GLN A 676 23.48 12.45 19.29
C GLN A 676 24.00 13.50 20.27
N SER A 677 23.83 14.79 19.95
CA SER A 677 24.10 15.89 20.89
C SER A 677 23.12 17.04 20.68
N LEU A 678 22.83 17.78 21.75
CA LEU A 678 21.95 18.93 21.73
C LEU A 678 22.63 20.08 22.49
N ALA A 679 22.76 21.23 21.84
CA ALA A 679 23.39 22.43 22.38
C ALA A 679 22.41 23.61 22.31
N GLY A 680 22.27 24.36 23.41
CA GLY A 680 21.36 25.50 23.50
C GLY A 680 20.66 25.68 24.86
N THR A 681 19.61 26.50 24.87
CA THR A 681 18.62 26.65 25.94
C THR A 681 17.25 26.18 25.41
N GLY A 682 16.37 25.59 26.22
CA GLY A 682 15.11 25.07 25.68
C GLY A 682 14.32 24.10 26.54
N SER A 683 13.50 23.29 25.87
CA SER A 683 12.62 22.29 26.50
C SER A 683 12.63 20.92 25.83
N LEU A 684 12.52 19.85 26.63
CA LEU A 684 12.31 18.46 26.22
C LEU A 684 10.99 17.94 26.81
N THR A 685 10.02 17.54 25.98
CA THR A 685 8.69 17.11 26.46
C THR A 685 8.29 15.74 25.92
N SER A 686 8.08 14.76 26.79
CA SER A 686 7.74 13.38 26.41
C SER A 686 6.41 12.93 27.00
N GLY A 687 5.36 12.84 26.17
CA GLY A 687 4.03 12.41 26.57
C GLY A 687 4.02 10.96 27.06
N SER A 688 4.11 10.02 26.12
CA SER A 688 4.25 8.56 26.37
C SER A 688 5.41 7.93 25.59
N GLY A 689 6.16 8.74 24.83
CA GLY A 689 7.28 8.30 24.00
C GLY A 689 8.60 8.22 24.77
N SER A 690 9.70 8.26 24.03
CA SER A 690 11.07 8.24 24.58
C SER A 690 11.96 9.26 23.89
N ILE A 691 12.67 10.09 24.66
CA ILE A 691 13.70 11.02 24.17
C ILE A 691 15.04 10.56 24.75
N ARG A 692 16.07 10.38 23.91
CA ARG A 692 17.46 10.17 24.33
C ARG A 692 18.35 11.23 23.67
N ALA A 693 18.89 12.14 24.47
CA ALA A 693 19.92 13.10 24.07
C ALA A 693 21.29 12.60 24.55
N GLY A 694 22.19 12.26 23.63
CA GLY A 694 23.47 11.61 23.94
C GLY A 694 24.51 12.50 24.62
N SER A 695 24.40 13.82 24.47
CA SER A 695 25.25 14.83 25.12
C SER A 695 24.51 16.17 25.13
N LEU A 696 24.38 16.82 26.29
CA LEU A 696 23.56 18.02 26.45
C LEU A 696 24.39 19.25 26.87
N ALA A 697 24.79 20.08 25.90
CA ALA A 697 25.60 21.27 26.10
C ALA A 697 24.72 22.50 26.36
N LEU A 698 24.42 22.78 27.63
CA LEU A 698 23.54 23.88 28.02
C LEU A 698 24.22 25.25 27.82
N THR A 699 23.47 26.20 27.23
CA THR A 699 23.87 27.61 27.12
C THR A 699 23.00 28.55 27.97
N GLY A 700 21.87 28.05 28.48
CA GLY A 700 20.91 28.81 29.28
C GLY A 700 20.07 27.88 30.17
N ALA A 701 18.75 28.02 30.13
CA ALA A 701 17.82 27.22 30.92
C ALA A 701 17.40 25.92 30.19
N LEU A 702 16.98 24.93 30.96
CA LEU A 702 16.36 23.71 30.45
C LEU A 702 15.08 23.39 31.22
N THR A 703 14.01 23.01 30.51
CA THR A 703 12.85 22.35 31.12
C THR A 703 12.68 20.94 30.55
N MET A 704 12.54 19.93 31.40
CA MET A 704 12.25 18.55 30.98
C MET A 704 10.96 18.05 31.63
N GLU A 705 10.01 17.63 30.80
CA GLU A 705 8.68 17.21 31.26
C GLU A 705 8.29 15.83 30.70
N THR A 706 7.78 14.94 31.55
CA THR A 706 7.25 13.66 31.08
C THR A 706 5.93 13.24 31.72
N GLY A 707 5.00 12.75 30.88
CA GLY A 707 3.70 12.22 31.29
C GLY A 707 3.81 10.79 31.80
N SER A 708 3.99 9.83 30.89
CA SER A 708 4.22 8.40 31.14
C SER A 708 5.40 7.82 30.34
N GLY A 709 6.08 8.66 29.55
CA GLY A 709 7.23 8.28 28.73
C GLY A 709 8.56 8.28 29.49
N SER A 710 9.67 8.40 28.75
CA SER A 710 10.98 8.67 29.32
C SER A 710 11.74 9.80 28.63
N ILE A 711 12.62 10.44 29.38
CA ILE A 711 13.68 11.33 28.91
C ILE A 711 15.00 10.83 29.50
N HIS A 712 16.00 10.62 28.65
CA HIS A 712 17.38 10.36 29.03
C HIS A 712 18.27 11.45 28.45
N ALA A 713 19.13 12.06 29.27
CA ALA A 713 20.14 12.99 28.82
C ALA A 713 21.46 12.76 29.58
N ALA A 714 22.58 12.79 28.85
CA ALA A 714 23.90 12.80 29.47
C ALA A 714 24.43 14.24 29.58
N ILE A 715 24.95 14.60 30.76
CA ILE A 715 25.52 15.91 31.04
C ILE A 715 27.06 15.85 30.91
N PRO A 716 27.70 16.74 30.12
CA PRO A 716 29.15 16.82 30.03
C PRO A 716 29.80 17.13 31.38
N GLU A 717 31.00 16.59 31.64
CA GLU A 717 31.65 16.68 32.96
C GLU A 717 31.77 18.11 33.51
N ASN A 718 32.02 19.08 32.62
CA ASN A 718 32.30 20.48 32.93
C ASN A 718 31.05 21.39 32.97
N THR A 719 29.84 20.85 32.80
CA THR A 719 28.60 21.64 32.81
C THR A 719 28.04 21.76 34.23
N GLY A 720 28.08 22.98 34.80
CA GLY A 720 27.42 23.29 36.06
C GLY A 720 25.90 23.33 35.90
N ILE A 721 25.16 22.73 36.83
CA ILE A 721 23.69 22.66 36.82
C ILE A 721 23.12 23.06 38.19
N ASP A 722 22.03 23.83 38.16
CA ASP A 722 21.13 24.08 39.30
C ASP A 722 19.78 23.41 39.01
N LEU A 723 19.62 22.18 39.48
CA LEU A 723 18.46 21.32 39.20
C LEU A 723 17.33 21.67 40.17
N THR A 724 16.14 21.99 39.65
CA THR A 724 14.91 22.23 40.41
C THR A 724 13.84 21.21 40.02
N ILE A 725 13.36 20.45 41.00
CA ILE A 725 12.28 19.48 40.83
C ILE A 725 10.95 20.21 41.07
N ALA A 726 10.19 20.44 40.00
CA ALA A 726 8.96 21.21 40.03
C ALA A 726 7.72 20.36 40.36
N SER A 727 7.65 19.13 39.84
CA SER A 727 6.58 18.19 40.20
C SER A 727 6.95 16.72 39.93
N VAL A 728 6.57 15.82 40.83
CA VAL A 728 6.64 14.37 40.58
C VAL A 728 5.37 13.69 41.11
N GLY A 729 4.76 12.84 40.28
CA GLY A 729 3.65 11.98 40.68
C GLY A 729 4.14 10.59 41.08
N SER A 730 3.62 9.55 40.42
CA SER A 730 4.08 8.16 40.59
C SER A 730 5.42 7.86 39.91
N GLY A 731 5.93 8.78 39.08
CA GLY A 731 7.15 8.63 38.27
C GLY A 731 8.47 8.60 39.06
N SER A 732 9.57 8.78 38.35
CA SER A 732 10.92 8.83 38.93
C SER A 732 11.81 9.86 38.24
N ILE A 733 12.67 10.49 39.05
CA ILE A 733 13.80 11.30 38.59
C ILE A 733 15.05 10.64 39.16
N ASN A 734 15.96 10.25 38.27
CA ASN A 734 17.22 9.60 38.61
C ASN A 734 18.36 10.49 38.12
N THR A 735 19.31 10.78 39.00
CA THR A 735 20.45 11.67 38.76
C THR A 735 21.74 10.97 39.16
N PHE A 736 22.80 11.17 38.40
CA PHE A 736 24.14 10.65 38.74
C PHE A 736 24.78 11.33 39.97
N PHE A 737 24.21 12.44 40.43
CA PHE A 737 24.57 13.13 41.68
C PHE A 737 23.41 13.07 42.69
N SER A 738 23.73 13.19 43.97
CA SER A 738 22.75 13.11 45.06
C SER A 738 21.77 14.29 45.05
N ILE A 739 20.48 13.97 45.12
CA ILE A 739 19.37 14.92 45.28
C ILE A 739 18.62 14.62 46.58
N PRO A 740 18.05 15.63 47.27
CA PRO A 740 17.18 15.39 48.44
C PRO A 740 15.94 14.57 48.08
N ASP A 741 15.27 14.00 49.09
CA ASP A 741 14.09 13.15 48.89
C ASP A 741 12.84 13.95 48.48
N TYR A 742 12.76 14.21 47.18
CA TYR A 742 11.66 14.89 46.51
C TYR A 742 10.30 14.20 46.62
N LYS A 743 10.23 12.95 47.13
CA LYS A 743 8.96 12.26 47.42
C LYS A 743 8.44 12.51 48.84
N LYS A 744 9.16 13.32 49.64
CA LYS A 744 8.75 13.79 50.98
C LYS A 744 8.78 15.31 51.14
N ALA A 745 8.99 16.06 50.06
CA ALA A 745 9.08 17.52 50.09
C ALA A 745 7.74 18.17 49.66
N ASP A 746 7.16 19.01 50.51
CA ASP A 746 5.90 19.72 50.23
C ASP A 746 6.04 20.86 49.18
N SER A 747 7.27 21.17 48.76
CA SER A 747 7.57 22.15 47.72
C SER A 747 8.92 21.87 47.04
N GLY A 748 9.21 22.60 45.96
CA GLY A 748 10.27 22.28 44.99
C GLY A 748 11.65 22.03 45.61
N THR A 749 12.16 20.80 45.40
CA THR A 749 13.51 20.40 45.83
C THR A 749 14.55 20.89 44.82
N SER A 750 15.61 21.56 45.28
CA SER A 750 16.75 21.94 44.44
C SER A 750 18.05 21.21 44.82
N ALA A 751 18.95 21.06 43.85
CA ALA A 751 20.27 20.44 44.01
C ALA A 751 21.26 20.94 42.94
N ARG A 752 22.53 21.12 43.30
CA ARG A 752 23.57 21.62 42.40
C ARG A 752 24.61 20.56 42.06
N TYR A 753 25.11 20.62 40.83
CA TYR A 753 26.22 19.80 40.34
C TYR A 753 27.22 20.65 39.55
N GLY A 754 28.48 20.22 39.53
CA GLY A 754 29.56 20.82 38.73
C GLY A 754 30.15 22.09 39.35
N ASN A 755 31.01 22.76 38.58
CA ASN A 755 31.53 24.09 38.90
C ASN A 755 30.77 25.15 38.08
N GLY A 756 30.76 26.40 38.55
CA GLY A 756 30.06 27.49 37.86
C GLY A 756 30.68 27.84 36.48
N PRO A 757 29.90 28.39 35.53
CA PRO A 757 28.51 28.84 35.67
C PRO A 757 27.49 27.70 35.80
N TYR A 758 26.42 27.95 36.55
CA TYR A 758 25.34 26.98 36.77
C TYR A 758 24.15 27.29 35.85
N HIS A 759 23.74 26.29 35.07
CA HIS A 759 22.58 26.35 34.20
C HIS A 759 21.32 25.89 34.95
N PRO A 760 20.22 26.68 34.98
CA PRO A 760 19.01 26.29 35.69
C PRO A 760 18.26 25.20 34.89
N VAL A 761 17.98 24.07 35.55
CA VAL A 761 17.32 22.91 34.96
C VAL A 761 16.06 22.56 35.74
N THR A 762 14.90 22.71 35.14
CA THR A 762 13.60 22.38 35.73
C THR A 762 13.14 20.99 35.27
N VAL A 763 12.71 20.13 36.19
CA VAL A 763 12.24 18.76 35.89
C VAL A 763 10.85 18.47 36.46
N SER A 764 9.98 17.87 35.64
CA SER A 764 8.61 17.44 35.98
C SER A 764 8.32 16.04 35.45
N ALA A 765 7.84 15.12 36.30
CA ALA A 765 7.58 13.72 35.92
C ALA A 765 6.28 13.17 36.54
N GLY A 766 5.22 13.02 35.74
CA GLY A 766 3.93 12.51 36.21
C GLY A 766 3.99 11.05 36.65
N SER A 767 4.11 10.14 35.69
CA SER A 767 4.27 8.69 35.86
C SER A 767 5.46 8.10 35.10
N GLY A 768 6.09 8.91 34.24
CA GLY A 768 7.26 8.55 33.46
C GLY A 768 8.58 8.59 34.24
N SER A 769 9.70 8.63 33.51
CA SER A 769 11.04 8.75 34.09
C SER A 769 11.90 9.82 33.42
N ILE A 770 12.65 10.58 34.22
CA ILE A 770 13.73 11.45 33.75
C ILE A 770 15.03 10.91 34.32
N ASN A 771 15.98 10.59 33.43
CA ASN A 771 17.28 10.03 33.77
C ASN A 771 18.37 10.99 33.30
N LEU A 772 19.07 11.60 34.26
CA LEU A 772 20.26 12.39 34.03
C LEU A 772 21.48 11.53 34.35
N GLU A 773 22.21 11.18 33.30
CA GLU A 773 23.45 10.40 33.33
C GLU A 773 24.65 11.36 33.23
N LYS A 774 25.82 10.95 33.71
CA LYS A 774 27.08 11.66 33.42
C LYS A 774 27.61 11.13 32.08
N GLN A 775 28.11 12.02 31.22
CA GLN A 775 28.78 11.65 29.97
C GLN A 775 30.13 10.97 30.21
#